data_AF-A0A1H9NMZ5-F1
#
_entry.id   AF-A0A1H9NMZ5-F1
#
_cell.length_a   1.000
_cell.length_b   1.000
_cell.length_c   1.000
_cell.angle_alpha   90.00
_cell.angle_beta   90.00
_cell.angle_gamma   90.00
#
_symmetry.space_group_name_H-M   'P 1'
#
loop_
_entity.id
_entity.type
_entity.pdbx_description
1 polymer ?
#
loop_
_entity_poly.entity_id
_entity_poly.type
_entity_poly.pdbx_seq_one_letter_code
_entity_poly.pdbx_strand_id
1 'polypeptide(L)'
;MHKKVIALITAGISISVLATFSPADISAEEQQSDKVMEETGGEIQSIDQQEALQIAEEFFGVNLANAEFYYDQNWYRNNLPVWSISYEKETAGKGLEYFYITIDAVNGDIVNTGYDVNSGEGPSVYPPEISWEDGKVTAGKIVDKYFSNWKDMMKPDSSTEPHKPALSDQAVYTYRYNRVIDGVELPNNHVEVNVSGNNELISFNSTWDYHIELESNPVKYTKQEALSHFQQKLPVDIQYSSLNRYYRPANDGSGEMILEYALNENYPYLDAFTGEWINRRGETTSQAEEINQESIVKKPLEPNRMIQSIMTEDEAEKFARDVVNIPDDMVVENIQYFQNESQPVTWGLTFSQANEGGNNPDVKRIDLRINATTGEIYNYYAGGMQTIEEMNSEEVNISYEEAKNRAEEIVKKFAPEKAHKVYLENIENGYREEAGIYHFMFQRKENGIPVKGDAIEVRISSSDGTLLDFYQSWQNNVTFPSLENVISKESAFERFLERYEVDLGWKMIQSEFKEEEEEHYRKVYYLNDLNVFDQAVYLNAKTGKWHSRLTDEIVTVNPEANDITGLPEEEALKLMIAYGALTVDENGDVHPEKTVTRGEMVKMLMLANNPDPVYYYDMGAEYANSEGSFDDVSAGNEYFSYVEEAIRQGFLDKDDENFKPNQLVTRLELAELLVHALEYDKIANYGEMFQHPYEDITTKEQSGYVAIVHYLDIMPTESNKFLPDQHVSRAEAAQIFYQYLTVRGTLD
;
A
#
# COMPACT_ATOMS: atom_id res chain seq x y z
N MET A 1 53.60 57.31 -28.31
CA MET A 1 53.11 58.57 -28.91
C MET A 1 51.58 58.47 -28.98
N HIS A 2 50.85 59.23 -28.14
CA HIS A 2 49.98 60.36 -28.57
C HIS A 2 48.85 59.90 -29.52
N LYS A 3 47.54 59.98 -29.23
CA LYS A 3 46.76 60.93 -28.42
C LYS A 3 45.38 60.33 -28.06
N LYS A 4 44.85 60.82 -26.94
CA LYS A 4 43.47 60.71 -26.42
C LYS A 4 42.43 61.37 -27.34
N VAL A 5 41.18 60.88 -27.30
CA VAL A 5 39.96 61.70 -27.34
C VAL A 5 38.98 61.17 -26.28
N ILE A 6 38.36 62.11 -25.55
CA ILE A 6 37.52 61.99 -24.34
C ILE A 6 36.12 62.62 -24.62
N ALA A 7 35.11 62.22 -23.81
CA ALA A 7 33.86 62.91 -23.43
C ALA A 7 32.59 62.57 -24.25
N LEU A 8 31.38 62.40 -23.67
CA LEU A 8 30.76 62.92 -22.42
C LEU A 8 29.86 61.85 -21.74
N ILE A 9 29.83 61.66 -20.40
CA ILE A 9 29.15 62.40 -19.28
C ILE A 9 27.61 62.23 -19.33
N THR A 10 26.94 61.56 -18.36
CA THR A 10 26.50 61.97 -16.99
C THR A 10 25.84 60.75 -16.28
N ALA A 11 25.68 60.57 -14.95
CA ALA A 11 26.13 61.20 -13.70
C ALA A 11 25.52 60.41 -12.49
N GLY A 12 26.15 60.46 -11.30
CA GLY A 12 25.55 60.17 -9.97
C GLY A 12 26.14 58.92 -9.27
N ILE A 13 27.27 59.00 -8.53
CA ILE A 13 27.47 59.43 -7.11
C ILE A 13 26.65 58.64 -6.09
N SER A 14 27.33 57.86 -5.22
CA SER A 14 27.25 57.87 -3.74
C SER A 14 28.28 56.88 -3.18
N ILE A 15 29.41 57.37 -2.66
CA ILE A 15 29.73 57.52 -1.22
C ILE A 15 29.74 56.19 -0.45
N SER A 16 30.96 55.72 -0.21
CA SER A 16 31.34 54.73 0.78
C SER A 16 31.07 55.21 2.20
N VAL A 17 30.35 54.41 2.97
CA VAL A 17 30.41 54.38 4.43
C VAL A 17 30.82 52.97 4.82
N LEU A 18 31.97 52.87 5.50
CA LEU A 18 32.39 51.70 6.25
C LEU A 18 31.34 51.43 7.34
N ALA A 19 30.62 50.32 7.21
CA ALA A 19 29.96 49.66 8.33
C ALA A 19 30.65 48.32 8.53
N THR A 20 31.28 48.17 9.69
CA THR A 20 31.83 46.94 10.22
C THR A 20 30.70 45.93 10.41
N PHE A 21 30.64 44.89 9.59
CA PHE A 21 29.85 43.70 9.89
C PHE A 21 30.71 42.76 10.72
N SER A 22 30.28 42.53 11.97
CA SER A 22 30.77 41.47 12.83
C SER A 22 30.45 40.11 12.20
N PRO A 23 31.39 39.14 12.20
CA PRO A 23 31.07 37.75 11.91
C PRO A 23 30.50 37.11 13.17
N ALA A 24 29.19 37.12 13.28
CA ALA A 24 28.35 36.27 14.12
C ALA A 24 27.00 36.32 13.37
N ASP A 25 26.63 35.33 12.56
CA ASP A 25 25.87 34.17 13.03
C ASP A 25 25.93 32.99 12.02
N ILE A 26 27.10 32.71 11.42
CA ILE A 26 27.26 31.55 10.51
C ILE A 26 28.00 30.37 11.19
N SER A 27 28.46 30.52 12.44
CA SER A 27 29.25 29.47 13.11
C SER A 27 28.45 28.62 14.10
N ALA A 28 27.12 28.67 14.14
CA ALA A 28 26.34 27.90 15.11
C ALA A 28 25.89 26.53 14.58
N GLU A 29 25.60 26.40 13.28
CA GLU A 29 25.07 25.17 12.66
C GLU A 29 26.17 24.17 12.29
N GLU A 30 27.25 24.60 11.63
CA GLU A 30 28.44 23.76 11.42
C GLU A 30 29.06 23.33 12.76
N GLN A 31 29.08 24.21 13.77
CA GLN A 31 29.61 23.84 15.09
C GLN A 31 28.72 22.88 15.89
N GLN A 32 27.47 22.64 15.51
CA GLN A 32 26.60 21.71 16.24
C GLN A 32 26.57 20.32 15.58
N SER A 33 26.72 20.23 14.25
CA SER A 33 27.04 18.97 13.54
C SER A 33 28.48 18.54 13.82
N ASP A 34 29.44 19.48 13.77
CA ASP A 34 30.84 19.19 14.04
C ASP A 34 31.09 19.02 15.54
N LYS A 35 30.33 19.61 16.47
CA LYS A 35 30.53 19.29 17.90
C LYS A 35 30.19 17.85 18.27
N VAL A 36 29.25 17.22 17.57
CA VAL A 36 28.91 15.82 17.84
C VAL A 36 29.98 14.90 17.25
N MET A 37 30.63 15.29 16.14
CA MET A 37 31.69 14.48 15.51
C MET A 37 33.14 14.84 15.91
N GLU A 38 33.41 16.06 16.40
CA GLU A 38 34.78 16.59 16.61
C GLU A 38 35.18 16.67 18.10
N GLU A 39 34.26 16.41 19.05
CA GLU A 39 34.61 16.23 20.49
C GLU A 39 35.17 14.83 20.85
N THR A 40 35.33 13.92 19.89
CA THR A 40 35.99 12.61 20.10
C THR A 40 37.20 12.41 19.19
N GLY A 41 38.12 13.38 19.18
CA GLY A 41 39.52 13.17 18.77
C GLY A 41 40.37 12.35 19.78
N GLY A 42 39.71 11.58 20.66
CA GLY A 42 40.31 10.51 21.45
C GLY A 42 39.73 9.19 20.97
N GLU A 43 40.49 8.09 21.05
CA GLU A 43 40.01 6.73 20.71
C GLU A 43 38.53 6.58 21.09
N ILE A 44 37.64 6.60 20.10
CA ILE A 44 36.24 6.25 20.32
C ILE A 44 36.29 4.80 20.76
N GLN A 45 36.05 4.59 22.06
CA GLN A 45 35.98 3.27 22.63
C GLN A 45 34.66 2.67 22.15
N SER A 46 34.70 2.06 20.96
CA SER A 46 33.59 1.28 20.42
C SER A 46 33.20 0.23 21.45
N ILE A 47 31.91 0.10 21.73
CA ILE A 47 31.46 -0.92 22.67
C ILE A 47 31.78 -2.31 22.10
N ASP A 48 32.29 -3.18 22.96
CA ASP A 48 32.59 -4.55 22.56
C ASP A 48 31.33 -5.44 22.61
N GLN A 49 31.45 -6.67 22.11
CA GLN A 49 30.35 -7.64 22.09
C GLN A 49 29.79 -7.92 23.50
N GLN A 50 30.61 -7.88 24.56
CA GLN A 50 30.16 -8.15 25.93
C GLN A 50 29.40 -6.95 26.51
N GLU A 51 29.81 -5.73 26.18
CA GLU A 51 29.09 -4.52 26.53
C GLU A 51 27.74 -4.46 25.80
N ALA A 52 27.70 -4.78 24.50
CA ALA A 52 26.46 -4.89 23.72
C ALA A 52 25.51 -5.94 24.32
N LEU A 53 26.03 -7.10 24.75
CA LEU A 53 25.25 -8.12 25.43
C LEU A 53 24.67 -7.61 26.75
N GLN A 54 25.44 -6.86 27.55
CA GLN A 54 24.95 -6.29 28.82
C GLN A 54 23.81 -5.31 28.59
N ILE A 55 23.92 -4.46 27.56
CA ILE A 55 22.85 -3.54 27.17
C ILE A 55 21.59 -4.32 26.77
N ALA A 56 21.73 -5.38 25.98
CA ALA A 56 20.61 -6.23 25.57
C ALA A 56 19.94 -6.95 26.76
N GLU A 57 20.73 -7.53 27.68
CA GLU A 57 20.21 -8.18 28.88
C GLU A 57 19.52 -7.19 29.83
N GLU A 58 20.04 -5.97 29.95
CA GLU A 58 19.40 -4.90 30.72
C GLU A 58 18.08 -4.44 30.06
N PHE A 59 18.06 -4.33 28.73
CA PHE A 59 16.88 -3.92 27.98
C PHE A 59 15.73 -4.93 28.13
N PHE A 60 15.99 -6.20 27.86
CA PHE A 60 14.97 -7.25 27.92
C PHE A 60 14.72 -7.77 29.34
N GLY A 61 15.60 -7.49 30.30
CA GLY A 61 15.51 -8.00 31.67
C GLY A 61 15.65 -9.52 31.77
N VAL A 62 16.27 -10.16 30.77
CA VAL A 62 16.50 -11.61 30.70
C VAL A 62 17.97 -11.91 30.38
N ASN A 63 18.45 -13.07 30.82
CA ASN A 63 19.77 -13.56 30.43
C ASN A 63 19.71 -14.19 29.03
N LEU A 64 20.50 -13.66 28.10
CA LEU A 64 20.47 -14.05 26.69
C LEU A 64 21.52 -15.14 26.39
N ALA A 65 21.47 -16.24 27.16
CA ALA A 65 22.39 -17.35 26.96
C ALA A 65 22.19 -18.01 25.59
N ASN A 66 23.26 -18.04 24.78
CA ASN A 66 23.26 -18.52 23.38
C ASN A 66 22.57 -17.60 22.38
N ALA A 67 22.48 -16.29 22.66
CA ALA A 67 22.14 -15.33 21.62
C ALA A 67 23.11 -15.41 20.43
N GLU A 68 22.58 -15.16 19.24
CA GLU A 68 23.37 -14.97 18.03
C GLU A 68 23.78 -13.50 17.92
N PHE A 69 24.99 -13.27 17.43
CA PHE A 69 25.58 -11.94 17.31
C PHE A 69 26.03 -11.71 15.88
N TYR A 70 25.71 -10.53 15.37
CA TYR A 70 26.16 -10.06 14.08
C TYR A 70 26.69 -8.64 14.23
N TYR A 71 27.95 -8.45 13.84
CA TYR A 71 28.55 -7.11 13.74
C TYR A 71 28.48 -6.68 12.29
N ASP A 72 27.92 -5.49 12.07
CA ASP A 72 27.84 -4.87 10.75
C ASP A 72 28.45 -3.48 10.84
N GLN A 73 29.37 -3.16 9.93
CA GLN A 73 29.98 -1.83 9.88
C GLN A 73 29.09 -0.81 9.17
N ASN A 74 28.16 -1.29 8.35
CA ASN A 74 27.42 -0.53 7.37
C ASN A 74 25.92 -0.77 7.53
N TRP A 75 25.45 -0.98 8.76
CA TRP A 75 24.05 -1.29 9.01
C TRP A 75 23.19 -0.09 8.67
N TYR A 76 22.21 -0.34 7.80
CA TYR A 76 21.23 0.63 7.30
C TYR A 76 21.87 1.88 6.65
N ARG A 77 21.67 2.05 5.33
CA ARG A 77 22.21 3.19 4.56
C ARG A 77 23.73 3.41 4.73
N ASN A 78 24.46 2.31 4.85
CA ASN A 78 25.92 2.19 4.73
C ASN A 78 26.83 2.85 5.78
N ASN A 79 26.31 3.42 6.88
CA ASN A 79 27.15 4.30 7.72
C ASN A 79 27.03 4.14 9.24
N LEU A 80 26.23 3.20 9.77
CA LEU A 80 26.14 2.96 11.21
C LEU A 80 26.78 1.61 11.58
N PRO A 81 27.93 1.58 12.27
CA PRO A 81 28.44 0.34 12.83
C PRO A 81 27.57 -0.10 13.99
N VAL A 82 27.08 -1.34 13.98
CA VAL A 82 26.17 -1.87 14.99
C VAL A 82 26.51 -3.27 15.44
N TRP A 83 26.06 -3.59 16.65
CA TRP A 83 25.87 -4.95 17.13
C TRP A 83 24.40 -5.32 17.01
N SER A 84 24.08 -6.32 16.19
CA SER A 84 22.77 -6.97 16.16
C SER A 84 22.82 -8.25 16.97
N ILE A 85 21.86 -8.40 17.88
CA ILE A 85 21.74 -9.54 18.78
C ILE A 85 20.34 -10.12 18.58
N SER A 86 20.28 -11.40 18.24
CA SER A 86 19.03 -12.16 18.17
C SER A 86 19.03 -13.29 19.18
N TYR A 87 17.88 -13.56 19.77
CA TYR A 87 17.72 -14.61 20.76
C TYR A 87 16.37 -15.30 20.60
N GLU A 88 16.40 -16.62 20.69
CA GLU A 88 15.21 -17.45 20.63
C GLU A 88 15.03 -18.22 21.94
N LYS A 89 13.80 -18.28 22.41
CA LYS A 89 13.45 -18.98 23.64
C LYS A 89 12.14 -19.72 23.50
N GLU A 90 12.18 -21.02 23.77
CA GLU A 90 10.95 -21.81 23.87
C GLU A 90 10.32 -21.59 25.26
N THR A 91 9.09 -21.06 25.28
CA THR A 91 8.32 -20.85 26.50
C THR A 91 7.11 -21.79 26.51
N ALA A 92 6.98 -22.57 27.58
CA ALA A 92 5.92 -23.56 27.73
C ALA A 92 4.53 -22.89 27.61
N GLY A 93 3.73 -23.33 26.63
CA GLY A 93 2.41 -22.77 26.33
C GLY A 93 2.41 -21.45 25.54
N LYS A 94 3.57 -20.95 25.10
CA LYS A 94 3.69 -19.75 24.27
C LYS A 94 4.53 -19.96 23.01
N GLY A 95 4.99 -21.17 22.73
CA GLY A 95 5.82 -21.45 21.56
C GLY A 95 7.22 -20.82 21.63
N LEU A 96 7.79 -20.53 20.46
CA LEU A 96 9.11 -19.93 20.30
C LEU A 96 8.98 -18.40 20.36
N GLU A 97 9.61 -17.76 21.34
CA GLU A 97 9.71 -16.30 21.45
C GLU A 97 10.98 -15.82 20.76
N TYR A 98 10.87 -14.81 19.89
CA TYR A 98 12.00 -14.20 19.17
C TYR A 98 12.27 -12.80 19.70
N PHE A 99 13.53 -12.50 19.99
CA PHE A 99 14.00 -11.20 20.44
C PHE A 99 15.07 -10.73 19.45
N TYR A 100 15.00 -9.47 19.04
CA TYR A 100 16.11 -8.83 18.34
C TYR A 100 16.36 -7.42 18.86
N ILE A 101 17.63 -7.03 18.89
CA ILE A 101 18.07 -5.70 19.26
C ILE A 101 19.28 -5.32 18.42
N THR A 102 19.31 -4.08 17.95
CA THR A 102 20.44 -3.47 17.27
C THR A 102 20.93 -2.28 18.07
N ILE A 103 22.22 -2.27 18.34
CA ILE A 103 22.88 -1.30 19.21
C ILE A 103 23.99 -0.63 18.40
N ASP A 104 24.01 0.69 18.38
CA ASP A 104 25.09 1.50 17.82
C ASP A 104 26.41 1.14 18.53
N ALA A 105 27.38 0.66 17.76
CA ALA A 105 28.66 0.16 18.28
C ALA A 105 29.60 1.28 18.74
N VAL A 106 29.29 2.54 18.47
CA VAL A 106 30.08 3.71 18.86
C VAL A 106 29.66 4.25 20.22
N ASN A 107 28.36 4.44 20.44
CA ASN A 107 27.84 5.09 21.65
C ASN A 107 27.00 4.17 22.55
N GLY A 108 26.62 2.98 22.08
CA GLY A 108 25.75 2.04 22.80
C GLY A 108 24.26 2.37 22.77
N ASP A 109 23.83 3.33 21.96
CA ASP A 109 22.42 3.68 21.79
C ASP A 109 21.68 2.54 21.09
N ILE A 110 20.45 2.27 21.53
CA ILE A 110 19.60 1.24 20.93
C ILE A 110 18.82 1.90 19.79
N VAL A 111 19.04 1.41 18.57
CA VAL A 111 18.46 2.01 17.35
C VAL A 111 17.32 1.20 16.75
N ASN A 112 17.24 -0.09 17.09
CA ASN A 112 16.20 -0.98 16.60
C ASN A 112 15.99 -2.10 17.61
N THR A 113 14.73 -2.42 17.90
CA THR A 113 14.34 -3.51 18.78
C THR A 113 13.11 -4.18 18.22
N GLY A 114 12.96 -5.45 18.52
CA GLY A 114 11.66 -6.06 18.46
C GLY A 114 11.62 -7.31 19.29
N TYR A 115 10.45 -7.53 19.82
CA TYR A 115 10.13 -8.70 20.58
C TYR A 115 8.87 -9.29 19.98
N ASP A 116 8.97 -10.54 19.53
CA ASP A 116 7.79 -11.32 19.21
C ASP A 116 7.08 -11.59 20.53
N VAL A 117 6.18 -10.68 20.90
CA VAL A 117 5.10 -11.02 21.82
C VAL A 117 4.29 -12.01 21.03
N ASN A 118 4.65 -13.30 21.15
CA ASN A 118 3.87 -14.38 20.62
C ASN A 118 2.44 -14.08 21.07
N SER A 119 1.61 -13.65 20.11
CA SER A 119 0.21 -13.28 20.30
C SER A 119 -0.42 -14.58 20.70
N GLY A 120 -0.36 -14.86 22.01
CA GLY A 120 -0.52 -16.20 22.53
C GLY A 120 -1.80 -16.79 21.97
N GLU A 121 -1.81 -18.10 21.82
CA GLU A 121 -2.97 -18.94 21.47
C GLU A 121 -4.14 -18.82 22.48
N GLY A 122 -4.27 -17.68 23.16
CA GLY A 122 -5.33 -17.32 24.08
C GLY A 122 -6.33 -16.34 23.44
N PRO A 123 -7.50 -16.19 24.08
CA PRO A 123 -8.65 -15.51 23.50
C PRO A 123 -8.44 -13.99 23.55
N SER A 124 -8.72 -13.33 22.42
CA SER A 124 -8.63 -11.87 22.28
C SER A 124 -9.66 -11.16 23.17
N VAL A 125 -9.21 -10.23 24.01
CA VAL A 125 -10.06 -9.42 24.89
C VAL A 125 -10.45 -8.11 24.23
N TYR A 126 -11.69 -7.67 24.44
CA TYR A 126 -12.18 -6.35 24.05
C TYR A 126 -12.85 -5.64 25.24
N PRO A 127 -12.71 -4.31 25.37
CA PRO A 127 -11.74 -3.47 24.68
C PRO A 127 -10.31 -3.79 25.12
N PRO A 128 -9.30 -3.31 24.37
CA PRO A 128 -7.92 -3.28 24.86
C PRO A 128 -7.79 -2.59 26.23
N GLU A 129 -6.77 -2.94 27.02
CA GLU A 129 -6.53 -2.28 28.33
C GLU A 129 -6.30 -0.78 28.18
N ILE A 130 -5.61 -0.38 27.10
CA ILE A 130 -5.32 1.01 26.79
C ILE A 130 -5.90 1.44 25.44
N SER A 131 -6.34 2.69 25.36
CA SER A 131 -6.61 3.31 24.07
C SER A 131 -5.32 3.72 23.36
N TRP A 132 -5.40 4.12 22.09
CA TRP A 132 -4.26 4.72 21.38
C TRP A 132 -3.77 6.01 22.08
N GLU A 133 -4.66 6.85 22.62
CA GLU A 133 -4.22 8.07 23.33
C GLU A 133 -3.51 7.75 24.65
N ASP A 134 -3.87 6.64 25.32
CA ASP A 134 -3.14 6.15 26.48
C ASP A 134 -1.76 5.60 26.09
N GLY A 135 -1.68 4.81 25.01
CA GLY A 135 -0.42 4.23 24.51
C GLY A 135 0.60 5.28 24.05
N LYS A 136 0.13 6.44 23.58
CA LYS A 136 0.97 7.61 23.28
C LYS A 136 1.80 8.10 24.47
N VAL A 137 1.26 7.96 25.69
CA VAL A 137 2.01 8.27 26.92
C VAL A 137 3.15 7.28 27.12
N THR A 138 2.93 6.01 26.81
CA THR A 138 3.95 4.97 26.88
C THR A 138 5.01 5.17 25.80
N ALA A 139 4.60 5.41 24.55
CA ALA A 139 5.53 5.73 23.46
C ALA A 139 6.39 6.97 23.78
N GLY A 140 5.80 8.02 24.35
CA GLY A 140 6.53 9.21 24.80
C GLY A 140 7.59 8.90 25.87
N LYS A 141 7.33 7.97 26.81
CA LYS A 141 8.33 7.53 27.79
C LYS A 141 9.48 6.75 27.15
N ILE A 142 9.20 5.97 26.10
CA ILE A 142 10.22 5.24 25.34
C ILE A 142 11.12 6.23 24.60
N VAL A 143 10.54 7.22 23.92
CA VAL A 143 11.27 8.32 23.28
C VAL A 143 12.12 9.08 24.29
N ASP A 144 11.56 9.44 25.45
CA ASP A 144 12.28 10.15 26.51
C ASP A 144 13.45 9.35 27.09
N LYS A 145 13.36 8.01 27.05
CA LYS A 145 14.40 7.14 27.61
C LYS A 145 15.52 6.86 26.60
N TYR A 146 15.17 6.43 25.39
CA TYR A 146 16.14 5.90 24.42
C TYR A 146 16.53 6.91 23.33
N PHE A 147 15.73 7.97 23.14
CA PHE A 147 15.94 8.97 22.09
C PHE A 147 16.01 10.39 22.67
N SER A 148 16.42 10.50 23.94
CA SER A 148 16.49 11.77 24.67
C SER A 148 17.35 12.84 23.98
N ASN A 149 18.42 12.42 23.30
CA ASN A 149 19.32 13.30 22.55
C ASN A 149 18.66 13.96 21.33
N TRP A 150 17.59 13.36 20.79
CA TRP A 150 16.93 13.80 19.55
C TRP A 150 15.53 14.34 19.78
N LYS A 151 15.01 14.26 21.01
CA LYS A 151 13.63 14.62 21.35
C LYS A 151 13.22 16.01 20.86
N ASP A 152 14.09 17.01 21.05
CA ASP A 152 13.82 18.39 20.67
C ASP A 152 13.87 18.63 19.14
N MET A 153 14.37 17.64 18.40
CA MET A 153 14.42 17.60 16.94
C MET A 153 13.34 16.69 16.35
N MET A 154 12.32 16.30 17.13
CA MET A 154 11.26 15.41 16.67
C MET A 154 9.87 15.98 16.90
N LYS A 155 8.94 15.60 16.04
CA LYS A 155 7.52 15.91 16.18
C LYS A 155 6.66 14.65 15.93
N PRO A 156 5.63 14.40 16.76
CA PRO A 156 4.70 13.31 16.53
C PRO A 156 3.99 13.46 15.17
N ASP A 157 3.90 12.36 14.44
CA ASP A 157 3.17 12.22 13.19
C ASP A 157 1.75 11.73 13.49
N SER A 158 0.73 12.54 13.18
CA SER A 158 -0.67 12.17 13.42
C SER A 158 -1.21 11.17 12.39
N SER A 159 -0.49 10.89 11.30
CA SER A 159 -0.93 9.92 10.28
C SER A 159 -0.95 8.48 10.77
N THR A 160 -0.40 8.19 11.96
CA THR A 160 -0.45 6.86 12.61
C THR A 160 -1.61 6.72 13.60
N GLU A 161 -2.47 7.74 13.74
CA GLU A 161 -3.68 7.65 14.56
C GLU A 161 -4.71 6.74 13.86
N PRO A 162 -5.18 5.66 14.52
CA PRO A 162 -6.11 4.72 13.92
C PRO A 162 -7.49 5.36 13.74
N HIS A 163 -8.12 5.13 12.58
CA HIS A 163 -9.46 5.64 12.29
C HIS A 163 -10.59 4.82 12.93
N LYS A 164 -10.28 3.62 13.45
CA LYS A 164 -11.25 2.74 14.10
C LYS A 164 -10.73 2.25 15.46
N PRO A 165 -11.61 2.07 16.45
CA PRO A 165 -11.22 1.50 17.74
C PRO A 165 -10.85 0.02 17.56
N ALA A 166 -9.76 -0.43 18.15
CA ALA A 166 -9.33 -1.82 18.00
C ALA A 166 -10.28 -2.82 18.67
N LEU A 167 -10.54 -3.96 18.01
CA LEU A 167 -11.44 -5.02 18.50
C LEU A 167 -10.75 -6.08 19.38
N SER A 168 -9.50 -5.85 19.75
CA SER A 168 -8.64 -6.83 20.43
C SER A 168 -7.51 -6.17 21.20
N ASP A 169 -7.19 -6.69 22.38
CA ASP A 169 -6.00 -6.38 23.16
C ASP A 169 -4.68 -6.77 22.46
N GLN A 170 -4.74 -7.61 21.42
CA GLN A 170 -3.64 -7.90 20.50
C GLN A 170 -3.35 -6.76 19.52
N ALA A 171 -4.10 -5.65 19.59
CA ALA A 171 -3.84 -4.48 18.77
C ALA A 171 -2.40 -3.97 18.98
N VAL A 172 -1.79 -3.51 17.89
CA VAL A 172 -0.51 -2.82 17.92
C VAL A 172 -0.75 -1.38 17.51
N TYR A 173 -0.47 -0.46 18.43
CA TYR A 173 -0.53 0.97 18.19
C TYR A 173 0.85 1.48 17.79
N THR A 174 0.94 2.05 16.60
CA THR A 174 2.16 2.65 16.05
C THR A 174 2.18 4.15 16.32
N TYR A 175 3.31 4.64 16.82
CA TYR A 175 3.56 6.06 17.07
C TYR A 175 4.84 6.45 16.35
N ARG A 176 4.71 7.36 15.38
CA ARG A 176 5.85 7.88 14.63
C ARG A 176 6.22 9.29 15.10
N TYR A 177 7.51 9.56 15.15
CA TYR A 177 8.11 10.84 15.52
C TYR A 177 9.08 11.26 14.42
N ASN A 178 8.63 12.16 13.54
CA ASN A 178 9.41 12.66 12.40
C ASN A 178 10.49 13.62 12.87
N ARG A 179 11.69 13.52 12.29
CA ARG A 179 12.75 14.51 12.47
C ARG A 179 12.30 15.86 11.93
N VAL A 180 12.71 16.92 12.62
CA VAL A 180 12.43 18.31 12.27
C VAL A 180 13.75 19.04 12.05
N ILE A 181 13.89 19.69 10.91
CA ILE A 181 15.06 20.51 10.55
C ILE A 181 14.53 21.84 10.02
N ASP A 182 15.03 22.95 10.55
CA ASP A 182 14.52 24.31 10.30
C ASP A 182 13.01 24.50 10.58
N GLY A 183 12.46 23.73 11.52
CA GLY A 183 11.02 23.73 11.79
C GLY A 183 10.18 23.02 10.71
N VAL A 184 10.81 22.31 9.77
CA VAL A 184 10.17 21.53 8.70
C VAL A 184 10.41 20.04 8.95
N GLU A 185 9.36 19.23 8.82
CA GLU A 185 9.44 17.78 9.03
C GLU A 185 10.19 17.09 7.88
N LEU A 186 10.93 16.04 8.22
CA LEU A 186 11.60 15.12 7.34
C LEU A 186 11.01 13.71 7.59
N PRO A 187 9.86 13.36 6.97
CA PRO A 187 9.11 12.16 7.35
C PRO A 187 9.86 10.83 7.16
N ASN A 188 10.81 10.77 6.22
CA ASN A 188 11.60 9.55 5.97
C ASN A 188 12.68 9.30 7.03
N ASN A 189 12.90 10.25 7.95
CA ASN A 189 13.86 10.17 9.03
C ASN A 189 13.09 10.30 10.34
N HIS A 190 12.77 9.17 10.98
CA HIS A 190 11.87 9.16 12.12
C HIS A 190 12.25 8.08 13.13
N VAL A 191 11.65 8.19 14.32
CA VAL A 191 11.57 7.10 15.29
C VAL A 191 10.14 6.56 15.26
N GLU A 192 9.99 5.26 15.19
CA GLU A 192 8.72 4.57 15.29
C GLU A 192 8.69 3.70 16.55
N VAL A 193 7.61 3.76 17.31
CA VAL A 193 7.40 2.98 18.54
C VAL A 193 6.08 2.23 18.42
N ASN A 194 6.10 0.93 18.69
CA ASN A 194 4.92 0.07 18.66
C ASN A 194 4.58 -0.39 20.09
N VAL A 195 3.35 -0.12 20.52
CA VAL A 195 2.84 -0.46 21.85
C VAL A 195 1.61 -1.36 21.70
N SER A 196 1.52 -2.43 22.47
CA SER A 196 0.36 -3.33 22.44
C SER A 196 -0.88 -2.71 23.09
N GLY A 197 -2.05 -3.29 22.82
CA GLY A 197 -3.31 -2.96 23.50
C GLY A 197 -3.28 -3.22 25.02
N ASN A 198 -2.31 -4.00 25.50
CA ASN A 198 -2.01 -4.27 26.91
C ASN A 198 -0.91 -3.36 27.49
N ASN A 199 -0.59 -2.26 26.81
CA ASN A 199 0.37 -1.24 27.25
C ASN A 199 1.83 -1.74 27.38
N GLU A 200 2.21 -2.75 26.59
CA GLU A 200 3.57 -3.27 26.55
C GLU A 200 4.31 -2.74 25.31
N LEU A 201 5.61 -2.48 25.45
CA LEU A 201 6.46 -2.16 24.30
C LEU A 201 6.67 -3.43 23.45
N ILE A 202 6.29 -3.36 22.17
CA ILE A 202 6.54 -4.42 21.18
C ILE A 202 7.89 -4.22 20.51
N SER A 203 8.10 -3.02 19.98
CA SER A 203 9.29 -2.65 19.23
C SER A 203 9.45 -1.15 19.19
N PHE A 204 10.67 -0.70 18.92
CA PHE A 204 10.89 0.60 18.32
C PHE A 204 12.04 0.52 17.34
N ASN A 205 12.03 1.37 16.34
CA ASN A 205 13.12 1.50 15.39
C ASN A 205 13.35 2.96 15.02
N SER A 206 14.58 3.25 14.64
CA SER A 206 14.99 4.55 14.13
C SER A 206 15.47 4.41 12.70
N THR A 207 14.98 5.28 11.82
CA THR A 207 15.52 5.44 10.46
C THR A 207 16.41 6.68 10.38
N TRP A 208 16.92 7.16 11.52
CA TRP A 208 17.71 8.38 11.60
C TRP A 208 18.99 8.27 10.78
N ASP A 209 19.25 9.28 9.97
CA ASP A 209 20.36 9.31 9.04
C ASP A 209 21.15 10.60 9.24
N TYR A 210 22.43 10.45 9.54
CA TYR A 210 23.33 11.57 9.77
C TYR A 210 23.99 12.05 8.48
N HIS A 211 23.93 11.28 7.40
CA HIS A 211 24.60 11.53 6.13
C HIS A 211 23.59 12.01 5.08
N ILE A 212 23.01 13.17 5.35
CA ILE A 212 22.03 13.82 4.47
C ILE A 212 22.56 15.18 4.02
N GLU A 213 22.40 15.49 2.74
CA GLU A 213 22.65 16.81 2.19
C GLU A 213 21.34 17.59 2.13
N LEU A 214 21.32 18.78 2.73
CA LEU A 214 20.15 19.64 2.77
C LEU A 214 20.35 20.86 1.88
N GLU A 215 19.43 21.08 0.93
CA GLU A 215 19.43 22.33 0.19
C GLU A 215 19.07 23.53 1.08
N SER A 216 19.90 24.57 1.02
CA SER A 216 19.75 25.79 1.82
C SER A 216 18.70 26.78 1.32
N ASN A 217 17.90 26.40 0.31
CA ASN A 217 16.88 27.28 -0.28
C ASN A 217 15.80 27.66 0.75
N PRO A 218 15.47 28.96 0.92
CA PRO A 218 14.48 29.38 1.89
C PRO A 218 13.05 29.09 1.41
N VAL A 219 12.13 28.90 2.35
CA VAL A 219 10.69 28.77 2.06
C VAL A 219 10.14 30.16 1.73
N LYS A 220 9.57 30.32 0.54
CA LYS A 220 9.05 31.61 0.03
C LYS A 220 7.53 31.71 0.06
N TYR A 221 6.84 30.58 -0.08
CA TYR A 221 5.38 30.51 -0.10
C TYR A 221 4.85 30.04 1.26
N THR A 222 3.60 30.36 1.56
CA THR A 222 2.86 29.79 2.70
C THR A 222 2.10 28.54 2.28
N LYS A 223 1.65 27.71 3.23
CA LYS A 223 0.78 26.54 2.97
C LYS A 223 -0.49 26.95 2.20
N GLN A 224 -1.06 28.13 2.47
CA GLN A 224 -2.24 28.63 1.75
C GLN A 224 -1.94 29.08 0.32
N GLU A 225 -0.78 29.70 0.08
CA GLU A 225 -0.33 30.05 -1.27
C GLU A 225 -0.02 28.78 -2.07
N ALA A 226 0.67 27.81 -1.46
CA ALA A 226 0.91 26.50 -2.08
C ALA A 226 -0.42 25.82 -2.45
N LEU A 227 -1.40 25.76 -1.54
CA LEU A 227 -2.75 25.25 -1.85
C LEU A 227 -3.38 25.97 -3.05
N SER A 228 -3.17 27.28 -3.17
CA SER A 228 -3.67 28.04 -4.32
C SER A 228 -2.97 27.63 -5.63
N HIS A 229 -1.68 27.25 -5.60
CA HIS A 229 -0.98 26.70 -6.76
C HIS A 229 -1.53 25.30 -7.13
N PHE A 230 -1.77 24.43 -6.15
CA PHE A 230 -2.40 23.13 -6.35
C PHE A 230 -3.79 23.27 -6.98
N GLN A 231 -4.63 24.16 -6.47
CA GLN A 231 -5.97 24.44 -6.99
C GLN A 231 -5.95 25.07 -8.39
N GLN A 232 -4.89 25.79 -8.78
CA GLN A 232 -4.73 26.33 -10.13
C GLN A 232 -4.30 25.29 -11.15
N LYS A 233 -3.39 24.37 -10.77
CA LYS A 233 -2.90 23.32 -11.68
C LYS A 233 -3.89 22.17 -11.80
N LEU A 234 -4.64 21.87 -10.74
CA LEU A 234 -5.51 20.70 -10.60
C LEU A 234 -4.74 19.43 -10.99
N PRO A 235 -3.80 18.95 -10.17
CA PRO A 235 -2.93 17.81 -10.49
C PRO A 235 -3.70 16.48 -10.39
N VAL A 236 -4.86 16.42 -11.03
CA VAL A 236 -5.71 15.24 -11.18
C VAL A 236 -5.93 14.98 -12.66
N ASP A 237 -5.77 13.73 -13.04
CA ASP A 237 -5.94 13.26 -14.40
C ASP A 237 -6.90 12.08 -14.43
N ILE A 238 -7.68 11.99 -15.50
CA ILE A 238 -8.62 10.90 -15.69
C ILE A 238 -7.89 9.71 -16.32
N GLN A 239 -8.16 8.50 -15.85
CA GLN A 239 -7.58 7.27 -16.38
C GLN A 239 -8.57 6.12 -16.32
N TYR A 240 -8.35 5.11 -17.16
CA TYR A 240 -8.99 3.81 -17.00
C TYR A 240 -8.15 2.93 -16.10
N SER A 241 -8.77 2.14 -15.23
CA SER A 241 -8.08 1.12 -14.42
C SER A 241 -8.98 -0.09 -14.20
N SER A 242 -8.44 -1.17 -13.67
CA SER A 242 -9.21 -2.32 -13.21
C SER A 242 -9.44 -2.27 -11.69
N LEU A 243 -10.46 -2.99 -11.23
CA LEU A 243 -10.62 -3.33 -9.82
C LEU A 243 -9.55 -4.36 -9.41
N ASN A 244 -9.09 -4.29 -8.16
CA ASN A 244 -8.04 -5.14 -7.58
C ASN A 244 -8.57 -6.52 -7.15
N ARG A 245 -9.36 -7.19 -8.00
CA ARG A 245 -9.98 -8.47 -7.64
C ARG A 245 -8.97 -9.61 -7.72
N TYR A 246 -8.59 -10.17 -6.57
CA TYR A 246 -7.59 -11.25 -6.47
C TYR A 246 -8.09 -12.54 -7.13
N TYR A 247 -9.36 -12.87 -6.92
CA TYR A 247 -10.05 -14.02 -7.52
C TYR A 247 -11.00 -13.56 -8.62
N ARG A 248 -10.48 -13.31 -9.82
CA ARG A 248 -11.34 -13.10 -10.99
C ARG A 248 -11.62 -14.48 -11.62
N PRO A 249 -12.84 -15.06 -11.51
CA PRO A 249 -13.19 -16.17 -12.37
C PRO A 249 -13.11 -15.66 -13.81
N ALA A 250 -12.33 -16.34 -14.63
CA ALA A 250 -12.00 -15.88 -15.98
C ALA A 250 -13.20 -15.80 -16.96
N ASN A 251 -14.42 -16.08 -16.48
CA ASN A 251 -15.62 -16.30 -17.28
C ASN A 251 -16.79 -15.35 -17.00
N ASP A 252 -16.67 -14.29 -16.17
CA ASP A 252 -17.78 -13.34 -16.04
C ASP A 252 -17.99 -12.49 -17.31
N GLY A 253 -16.99 -12.47 -18.22
CA GLY A 253 -17.03 -11.73 -19.48
C GLY A 253 -17.24 -10.22 -19.31
N SER A 254 -17.18 -9.70 -18.08
CA SER A 254 -17.55 -8.33 -17.79
C SER A 254 -16.41 -7.39 -18.11
N GLY A 255 -15.16 -7.78 -17.77
CA GLY A 255 -13.92 -7.08 -18.13
C GLY A 255 -14.01 -5.55 -18.10
N GLU A 256 -14.86 -4.98 -17.25
CA GLU A 256 -15.20 -3.56 -17.36
C GLU A 256 -14.10 -2.77 -16.66
N MET A 257 -13.51 -1.85 -17.40
CA MET A 257 -12.59 -0.88 -16.83
C MET A 257 -13.41 0.16 -16.08
N ILE A 258 -12.90 0.62 -14.95
CA ILE A 258 -13.46 1.77 -14.25
C ILE A 258 -12.81 3.04 -14.81
N LEU A 259 -13.55 4.15 -14.76
CA LEU A 259 -13.05 5.48 -15.11
C LEU A 259 -12.87 6.26 -13.81
N GLU A 260 -11.62 6.65 -13.53
CA GLU A 260 -11.25 7.28 -12.27
C GLU A 260 -10.47 8.56 -12.48
N TYR A 261 -10.50 9.44 -11.47
CA TYR A 261 -9.51 10.49 -11.31
C TYR A 261 -8.38 10.00 -10.40
N ALA A 262 -7.14 10.24 -10.79
CA ALA A 262 -5.94 9.96 -10.02
C ALA A 262 -5.07 11.22 -9.90
N LEU A 263 -4.28 11.33 -8.82
CA LEU A 263 -3.27 12.38 -8.71
C LEU A 263 -2.20 12.19 -9.78
N ASN A 264 -1.69 13.29 -10.32
CA ASN A 264 -0.58 13.28 -11.25
C ASN A 264 0.73 13.00 -10.49
N GLU A 265 1.29 11.81 -10.68
CA GLU A 265 2.51 11.38 -9.98
C GLU A 265 3.82 11.84 -10.64
N ASN A 266 3.76 12.40 -11.85
CA ASN A 266 4.96 12.84 -12.59
C ASN A 266 5.57 14.12 -11.98
N TYR A 267 4.72 14.99 -11.43
CA TYR A 267 5.13 16.22 -10.75
C TYR A 267 4.43 16.33 -9.40
N PRO A 268 4.81 15.48 -8.42
CA PRO A 268 4.09 15.39 -7.16
C PRO A 268 4.39 16.56 -6.21
N TYR A 269 5.41 17.38 -6.53
CA TYR A 269 5.94 18.40 -5.64
C TYR A 269 5.83 19.79 -6.25
N LEU A 270 5.64 20.77 -5.37
CA LEU A 270 5.77 22.19 -5.67
C LEU A 270 6.97 22.72 -4.88
N ASP A 271 7.98 23.22 -5.58
CA ASP A 271 9.19 23.76 -4.97
C ASP A 271 8.86 24.92 -4.00
N ALA A 272 9.32 24.82 -2.75
CA ALA A 272 8.94 25.79 -1.72
C ALA A 272 9.60 27.17 -1.90
N PHE A 273 10.64 27.28 -2.75
CA PHE A 273 11.35 28.52 -3.05
C PHE A 273 10.87 29.16 -4.36
N THR A 274 10.77 28.38 -5.44
CA THR A 274 10.42 28.90 -6.78
C THR A 274 8.92 28.90 -7.03
N GLY A 275 8.17 28.00 -6.39
CA GLY A 275 6.74 27.77 -6.68
C GLY A 275 6.51 27.06 -8.02
N GLU A 276 7.55 26.45 -8.58
CA GLU A 276 7.48 25.63 -9.79
C GLU A 276 7.20 24.17 -9.43
N TRP A 277 6.49 23.48 -10.31
CA TRP A 277 6.23 22.05 -10.19
C TRP A 277 7.50 21.27 -10.51
N ILE A 278 7.88 20.38 -9.62
CA ILE A 278 9.06 19.53 -9.78
C ILE A 278 8.72 18.05 -9.63
N ASN A 279 9.45 17.23 -10.37
CA ASN A 279 9.38 15.77 -10.25
C ASN A 279 10.23 15.27 -9.06
N ARG A 280 10.35 13.95 -8.92
CA ARG A 280 11.15 13.34 -7.82
C ARG A 280 12.66 13.55 -7.98
N ARG A 281 13.13 14.05 -9.13
CA ARG A 281 14.53 14.45 -9.41
C ARG A 281 14.75 15.96 -9.28
N GLY A 282 13.72 16.72 -8.91
CA GLY A 282 13.82 18.17 -8.73
C GLY A 282 13.83 18.98 -10.02
N GLU A 283 13.50 18.35 -11.15
CA GLU A 283 13.42 18.96 -12.48
C GLU A 283 12.06 19.62 -12.69
N THR A 284 12.03 20.75 -13.40
CA THR A 284 10.81 21.55 -13.59
C THR A 284 9.98 21.06 -14.79
N THR A 285 8.66 21.27 -14.74
CA THR A 285 7.74 20.92 -15.85
C THR A 285 8.12 21.50 -17.21
N SER A 286 8.80 22.66 -17.26
CA SER A 286 9.20 23.32 -18.51
C SER A 286 10.24 22.53 -19.34
N GLN A 287 10.94 21.59 -18.71
CA GLN A 287 11.91 20.71 -19.37
C GLN A 287 11.28 19.41 -19.91
N ALA A 288 10.01 19.11 -19.59
CA ALA A 288 9.36 17.83 -19.92
C ALA A 288 8.16 17.91 -20.86
N GLU A 289 7.77 19.11 -21.29
CA GLU A 289 6.53 19.35 -22.07
C GLU A 289 6.62 19.05 -23.58
N GLU A 290 7.65 18.38 -24.09
CA GLU A 290 7.62 17.78 -25.45
C GLU A 290 7.02 16.36 -25.42
N ILE A 291 5.81 16.20 -24.88
CA ILE A 291 5.07 14.93 -25.00
C ILE A 291 4.58 14.79 -26.45
N ASN A 292 4.96 13.70 -27.11
CA ASN A 292 4.38 13.36 -28.40
C ASN A 292 2.91 12.98 -28.20
N GLN A 293 1.99 13.88 -28.58
CA GLN A 293 0.55 13.66 -28.44
C GLN A 293 -0.03 12.77 -29.55
N GLU A 294 0.77 12.37 -30.54
CA GLU A 294 0.33 11.47 -31.60
C GLU A 294 0.65 10.01 -31.25
N SER A 295 -0.28 9.11 -31.57
CA SER A 295 -0.01 7.67 -31.54
C SER A 295 1.08 7.31 -32.55
N ILE A 296 1.80 6.20 -32.30
CA ILE A 296 2.89 5.74 -33.18
C ILE A 296 2.41 5.59 -34.64
N VAL A 297 1.16 5.14 -34.83
CA VAL A 297 0.47 5.11 -36.13
C VAL A 297 -0.98 5.56 -36.00
N LYS A 298 -1.58 6.08 -37.07
CA LYS A 298 -2.96 6.61 -37.04
C LYS A 298 -4.06 5.55 -37.14
N LYS A 299 -3.72 4.34 -37.58
CA LYS A 299 -4.65 3.23 -37.83
C LYS A 299 -3.96 1.91 -37.50
N PRO A 300 -4.72 0.86 -37.10
CA PRO A 300 -4.15 -0.46 -36.88
C PRO A 300 -3.42 -0.93 -38.15
N LEU A 301 -2.24 -1.54 -37.95
CA LEU A 301 -1.52 -2.23 -39.02
C LEU A 301 -2.06 -3.67 -39.14
N GLU A 302 -1.82 -4.29 -40.30
CA GLU A 302 -2.20 -5.68 -40.53
C GLU A 302 -1.44 -6.63 -39.58
N PRO A 303 -2.07 -7.71 -39.10
CA PRO A 303 -1.39 -8.70 -38.27
C PRO A 303 -0.22 -9.34 -39.02
N ASN A 304 0.78 -9.82 -38.28
CA ASN A 304 1.94 -10.49 -38.85
C ASN A 304 1.56 -11.78 -39.60
N ARG A 305 0.42 -12.38 -39.25
CA ARG A 305 -0.18 -13.52 -39.96
C ARG A 305 -1.66 -13.27 -40.23
N MET A 306 -2.03 -13.37 -41.50
CA MET A 306 -3.43 -13.35 -41.96
C MET A 306 -4.11 -14.73 -41.86
N ILE A 307 -3.35 -15.78 -41.57
CA ILE A 307 -3.83 -17.15 -41.49
C ILE A 307 -4.30 -17.43 -40.07
N GLN A 308 -5.59 -17.69 -39.89
CA GLN A 308 -6.20 -17.91 -38.57
C GLN A 308 -5.96 -19.31 -37.97
N SER A 309 -5.16 -20.16 -38.63
CA SER A 309 -4.74 -21.44 -38.05
C SER A 309 -3.55 -21.26 -37.11
N ILE A 310 -3.60 -22.00 -36.00
CA ILE A 310 -2.50 -22.11 -35.04
C ILE A 310 -1.24 -22.61 -35.77
N MET A 311 -0.11 -21.95 -35.56
CA MET A 311 1.20 -22.36 -36.07
C MET A 311 1.57 -23.77 -35.59
N THR A 312 2.17 -24.57 -36.47
CA THR A 312 2.95 -25.73 -36.01
C THR A 312 4.24 -25.27 -35.32
N GLU A 313 4.91 -26.18 -34.61
CA GLU A 313 6.20 -25.92 -33.98
C GLU A 313 7.24 -25.38 -34.99
N ASP A 314 7.42 -26.06 -36.13
CA ASP A 314 8.33 -25.63 -37.21
C ASP A 314 7.95 -24.26 -37.79
N GLU A 315 6.65 -23.98 -37.92
CA GLU A 315 6.17 -22.68 -38.41
C GLU A 315 6.47 -21.57 -37.39
N ALA A 316 6.32 -21.86 -36.09
CA ALA A 316 6.60 -20.93 -35.01
C ALA A 316 8.09 -20.62 -34.89
N GLU A 317 8.97 -21.64 -34.97
CA GLU A 317 10.43 -21.43 -34.98
C GLU A 317 10.85 -20.58 -36.17
N LYS A 318 10.41 -20.95 -37.37
CA LYS A 318 10.75 -20.21 -38.58
C LYS A 318 10.28 -18.76 -38.51
N PHE A 319 9.03 -18.55 -38.07
CA PHE A 319 8.48 -17.22 -37.88
C PHE A 319 9.27 -16.42 -36.84
N ALA A 320 9.65 -17.02 -35.71
CA ALA A 320 10.48 -16.39 -34.68
C ALA A 320 11.82 -15.90 -35.24
N ARG A 321 12.51 -16.76 -35.99
CA ARG A 321 13.80 -16.40 -36.63
C ARG A 321 13.63 -15.24 -37.61
N ASP A 322 12.60 -15.27 -38.45
CA ASP A 322 12.33 -14.24 -39.46
C ASP A 322 11.90 -12.90 -38.82
N VAL A 323 11.02 -12.91 -37.81
CA VAL A 323 10.46 -11.69 -37.21
C VAL A 323 11.44 -10.98 -36.28
N VAL A 324 12.34 -11.71 -35.63
CA VAL A 324 13.35 -11.13 -34.73
C VAL A 324 14.71 -10.94 -35.41
N ASN A 325 14.94 -11.61 -36.55
CA ASN A 325 16.26 -11.77 -37.20
C ASN A 325 17.25 -12.58 -36.34
N ILE A 326 16.81 -13.73 -35.82
CA ILE A 326 17.66 -14.62 -35.00
C ILE A 326 18.71 -15.28 -35.91
N PRO A 327 20.01 -15.21 -35.58
CA PRO A 327 21.07 -15.85 -36.36
C PRO A 327 20.89 -17.37 -36.54
N ASP A 328 21.26 -17.88 -37.71
CA ASP A 328 21.15 -19.31 -38.05
C ASP A 328 22.05 -20.22 -37.19
N ASP A 329 23.10 -19.66 -36.59
CA ASP A 329 24.04 -20.38 -35.72
C ASP A 329 23.57 -20.48 -34.26
N MET A 330 22.48 -19.80 -33.88
CA MET A 330 21.82 -20.02 -32.59
C MET A 330 20.98 -21.29 -32.61
N VAL A 331 21.20 -22.15 -31.61
CA VAL A 331 20.46 -23.40 -31.41
C VAL A 331 19.17 -23.14 -30.65
N VAL A 332 18.13 -23.90 -31.00
CA VAL A 332 16.87 -23.92 -30.24
C VAL A 332 17.08 -24.77 -29.00
N GLU A 333 16.92 -24.18 -27.82
CA GLU A 333 16.96 -24.92 -26.56
C GLU A 333 15.60 -25.53 -26.23
N ASN A 334 14.54 -24.75 -26.48
CA ASN A 334 13.21 -25.05 -25.98
C ASN A 334 12.15 -24.39 -26.86
N ILE A 335 11.11 -25.15 -27.19
CA ILE A 335 9.88 -24.64 -27.79
C ILE A 335 8.71 -25.19 -26.96
N GLN A 336 7.86 -24.29 -26.47
CA GLN A 336 6.74 -24.62 -25.59
C GLN A 336 5.43 -24.07 -26.12
N TYR A 337 4.43 -24.93 -26.14
CA TYR A 337 3.06 -24.56 -26.48
C TYR A 337 2.28 -24.24 -25.20
N PHE A 338 1.66 -23.07 -25.15
CA PHE A 338 0.81 -22.66 -24.03
C PHE A 338 -0.62 -22.47 -24.52
N GLN A 339 -1.54 -23.19 -23.89
CA GLN A 339 -2.97 -23.06 -24.10
C GLN A 339 -3.65 -22.97 -22.74
N ASN A 340 -4.47 -21.94 -22.58
CA ASN A 340 -5.34 -21.72 -21.44
C ASN A 340 -6.71 -21.34 -21.99
N GLU A 341 -7.81 -21.77 -21.37
CA GLU A 341 -9.17 -21.46 -21.79
C GLU A 341 -9.45 -19.95 -21.87
N SER A 342 -8.69 -19.14 -21.10
CA SER A 342 -8.93 -17.70 -20.92
C SER A 342 -7.89 -16.80 -21.59
N GLN A 343 -6.85 -17.37 -22.22
CA GLN A 343 -5.77 -16.60 -22.83
C GLN A 343 -5.54 -17.03 -24.28
N PRO A 344 -5.06 -16.13 -25.15
CA PRO A 344 -4.66 -16.49 -26.49
C PRO A 344 -3.62 -17.62 -26.46
N VAL A 345 -3.72 -18.54 -27.42
CA VAL A 345 -2.74 -19.61 -27.59
C VAL A 345 -1.39 -19.01 -27.99
N THR A 346 -0.31 -19.46 -27.36
CA THR A 346 1.04 -18.91 -27.62
C THR A 346 2.10 -20.00 -27.76
N TRP A 347 3.15 -19.70 -28.52
CA TRP A 347 4.41 -20.42 -28.52
C TRP A 347 5.47 -19.63 -27.74
N GLY A 348 6.17 -20.26 -26.81
CA GLY A 348 7.38 -19.73 -26.18
C GLY A 348 8.61 -20.41 -26.78
N LEU A 349 9.63 -19.65 -27.12
CA LEU A 349 10.85 -20.15 -27.74
C LEU A 349 12.08 -19.58 -27.04
N THR A 350 13.07 -20.44 -26.82
CA THR A 350 14.40 -20.08 -26.30
C THR A 350 15.46 -20.49 -27.30
N PHE A 351 16.31 -19.56 -27.67
CA PHE A 351 17.48 -19.76 -28.52
C PHE A 351 18.74 -19.42 -27.72
N SER A 352 19.82 -20.19 -27.90
CA SER A 352 21.10 -19.90 -27.27
C SER A 352 22.27 -20.08 -28.22
N GLN A 353 23.37 -19.41 -27.88
CA GLN A 353 24.69 -19.62 -28.44
C GLN A 353 25.62 -19.99 -27.29
N ALA A 354 25.98 -21.27 -27.23
CA ALA A 354 26.79 -21.80 -26.14
C ALA A 354 28.21 -21.21 -26.13
N ASN A 355 28.76 -21.03 -24.92
CA ASN A 355 30.16 -20.66 -24.73
C ASN A 355 31.09 -21.89 -24.84
N GLU A 356 32.29 -21.72 -25.40
CA GLU A 356 33.30 -22.78 -25.45
C GLU A 356 33.81 -23.09 -24.03
N GLY A 357 33.23 -24.10 -23.35
CA GLY A 357 33.71 -24.53 -22.03
C GLY A 357 32.69 -25.14 -21.06
N GLY A 358 31.40 -25.17 -21.39
CA GLY A 358 30.35 -25.98 -20.72
C GLY A 358 29.97 -25.61 -19.28
N ASN A 359 30.77 -24.80 -18.57
CA ASN A 359 30.52 -24.38 -17.19
C ASN A 359 30.22 -22.87 -17.04
N ASN A 360 30.05 -22.13 -18.14
CA ASN A 360 29.83 -20.67 -18.16
C ASN A 360 28.47 -20.31 -18.78
N PRO A 361 27.92 -19.10 -18.50
CA PRO A 361 26.70 -18.61 -19.15
C PRO A 361 26.86 -18.54 -20.67
N ASP A 362 25.74 -18.70 -21.39
CA ASP A 362 25.66 -18.58 -22.85
C ASP A 362 26.27 -17.25 -23.33
N VAL A 363 26.88 -17.27 -24.52
CA VAL A 363 27.38 -16.04 -25.16
C VAL A 363 26.19 -15.12 -25.46
N LYS A 364 25.12 -15.69 -26.00
CA LYS A 364 23.87 -15.01 -26.29
C LYS A 364 22.68 -15.93 -26.08
N ARG A 365 21.60 -15.39 -25.52
CA ARG A 365 20.33 -16.07 -25.30
C ARG A 365 19.20 -15.16 -25.74
N ILE A 366 18.19 -15.72 -26.39
CA ILE A 366 16.98 -15.02 -26.79
C ILE A 366 15.78 -15.83 -26.33
N ASP A 367 14.92 -15.22 -25.53
CA ASP A 367 13.64 -15.77 -25.09
C ASP A 367 12.50 -14.93 -25.67
N LEU A 368 11.49 -15.56 -26.27
CA LEU A 368 10.31 -14.83 -26.76
C LEU A 368 9.02 -15.63 -26.68
N ARG A 369 7.89 -14.91 -26.65
CA ARG A 369 6.54 -15.49 -26.68
C ARG A 369 5.71 -14.88 -27.79
N ILE A 370 5.08 -15.75 -28.59
CA ILE A 370 4.39 -15.38 -29.83
C ILE A 370 2.95 -15.86 -29.75
N ASN A 371 2.00 -15.01 -30.14
CA ASN A 371 0.63 -15.43 -30.40
C ASN A 371 0.60 -16.44 -31.56
N ALA A 372 0.10 -17.65 -31.30
CA ALA A 372 0.19 -18.77 -32.23
C ALA A 372 -0.67 -18.59 -33.50
N THR A 373 -1.58 -17.62 -33.50
CA THR A 373 -2.45 -17.32 -34.64
C THR A 373 -2.00 -16.06 -35.37
N THR A 374 -1.88 -14.93 -34.66
CA THR A 374 -1.62 -13.61 -35.26
C THR A 374 -0.14 -13.33 -35.51
N GLY A 375 0.77 -14.06 -34.85
CA GLY A 375 2.21 -13.78 -34.90
C GLY A 375 2.63 -12.52 -34.13
N GLU A 376 1.75 -11.97 -33.30
CA GLU A 376 2.08 -10.89 -32.36
C GLU A 376 3.10 -11.36 -31.32
N ILE A 377 4.09 -10.53 -30.98
CA ILE A 377 5.09 -10.85 -29.95
C ILE A 377 4.62 -10.25 -28.62
N TYR A 378 4.57 -11.08 -27.58
CA TYR A 378 4.12 -10.67 -26.23
C TYR A 378 5.29 -10.26 -25.34
N ASN A 379 6.40 -10.97 -25.47
CA ASN A 379 7.66 -10.57 -24.86
C ASN A 379 8.82 -11.06 -25.70
N TYR A 380 9.93 -10.34 -25.61
CA TYR A 380 11.23 -10.70 -26.14
C TYR A 380 12.27 -10.24 -25.11
N TYR A 381 13.24 -11.09 -24.82
CA TYR A 381 14.35 -10.78 -23.95
C TYR A 381 15.63 -11.33 -24.56
N ALA A 382 16.67 -10.51 -24.63
CA ALA A 382 18.02 -10.91 -24.93
C ALA A 382 18.83 -11.01 -23.62
N GLY A 383 19.60 -12.08 -23.47
CA GLY A 383 20.47 -12.33 -22.31
C GLY A 383 21.77 -13.01 -22.71
N GLY A 384 22.58 -13.41 -21.73
CA GLY A 384 23.90 -13.99 -21.94
C GLY A 384 25.04 -12.97 -21.78
N MET A 385 26.27 -13.43 -21.92
CA MET A 385 27.48 -12.64 -21.65
C MET A 385 27.57 -11.37 -22.52
N GLN A 386 27.29 -11.49 -23.82
CA GLN A 386 27.33 -10.36 -24.74
C GLN A 386 26.26 -9.30 -24.38
N THR A 387 25.05 -9.72 -24.04
CA THR A 387 23.99 -8.79 -23.63
C THR A 387 24.37 -8.07 -22.33
N ILE A 388 25.00 -8.78 -21.38
CA ILE A 388 25.49 -8.16 -20.13
C ILE A 388 26.58 -7.12 -20.45
N GLU A 389 27.48 -7.40 -21.39
CA GLU A 389 28.47 -6.43 -21.87
C GLU A 389 27.79 -5.21 -22.53
N GLU A 390 26.78 -5.42 -23.37
CA GLU A 390 25.99 -4.35 -24.00
C GLU A 390 25.23 -3.50 -22.97
N MET A 391 24.65 -4.15 -21.94
CA MET A 391 23.91 -3.53 -20.83
C MET A 391 24.78 -2.87 -19.77
N ASN A 392 26.10 -3.07 -19.80
CA ASN A 392 27.05 -2.43 -18.90
C ASN A 392 28.01 -1.51 -19.65
N SER A 393 27.80 -1.35 -20.97
CA SER A 393 28.67 -0.53 -21.79
C SER A 393 28.35 0.95 -21.57
N GLU A 394 29.36 1.73 -21.19
CA GLU A 394 29.25 3.19 -21.16
C GLU A 394 29.37 3.81 -22.58
N GLU A 395 29.58 3.00 -23.62
CA GLU A 395 29.66 3.50 -24.99
C GLU A 395 28.27 3.89 -25.51
N VAL A 396 28.13 5.16 -25.93
CA VAL A 396 26.95 5.69 -26.61
C VAL A 396 27.29 5.91 -28.08
N ASN A 397 26.94 4.96 -28.95
CA ASN A 397 27.18 5.05 -30.40
C ASN A 397 25.91 5.36 -31.19
N ILE A 398 24.73 5.32 -30.57
CA ILE A 398 23.49 5.79 -31.17
C ILE A 398 22.88 6.90 -30.32
N SER A 399 22.25 7.86 -30.98
CA SER A 399 21.48 8.91 -30.31
C SER A 399 20.15 8.40 -29.76
N TYR A 400 19.60 9.09 -28.77
CA TYR A 400 18.24 8.85 -28.25
C TYR A 400 17.20 8.84 -29.37
N GLU A 401 17.26 9.78 -30.31
CA GLU A 401 16.29 9.87 -31.41
C GLU A 401 16.43 8.67 -32.37
N GLU A 402 17.64 8.17 -32.62
CA GLU A 402 17.82 6.93 -33.39
C GLU A 402 17.27 5.71 -32.64
N ALA A 403 17.53 5.59 -31.34
CA ALA A 403 17.01 4.52 -30.49
C ALA A 403 15.47 4.55 -30.40
N LYS A 404 14.89 5.74 -30.27
CA LYS A 404 13.44 5.98 -30.25
C LYS A 404 12.78 5.55 -31.56
N ASN A 405 13.35 5.95 -32.70
CA ASN A 405 12.87 5.53 -34.01
C ASN A 405 12.93 4.00 -34.16
N ARG A 406 13.99 3.34 -33.66
CA ARG A 406 14.07 1.87 -33.64
C ARG A 406 12.98 1.25 -32.76
N ALA A 407 12.76 1.80 -31.57
CA ALA A 407 11.72 1.32 -30.66
C ALA A 407 10.32 1.43 -31.28
N GLU A 408 9.99 2.54 -31.93
CA GLU A 408 8.73 2.70 -32.65
C GLU A 408 8.56 1.67 -33.78
N GLU A 409 9.61 1.39 -34.56
CA GLU A 409 9.58 0.36 -35.59
C GLU A 409 9.42 -1.05 -35.01
N ILE A 410 10.02 -1.33 -33.85
CA ILE A 410 9.83 -2.59 -33.12
C ILE A 410 8.38 -2.73 -32.67
N VAL A 411 7.76 -1.70 -32.09
CA VAL A 411 6.33 -1.75 -31.72
C VAL A 411 5.46 -2.02 -32.94
N LYS A 412 5.70 -1.35 -34.08
CA LYS A 412 4.97 -1.58 -35.33
C LYS A 412 5.13 -3.03 -35.83
N LYS A 413 6.30 -3.64 -35.63
CA LYS A 413 6.59 -5.02 -36.08
C LYS A 413 6.05 -6.08 -35.12
N PHE A 414 6.17 -5.87 -33.82
CA PHE A 414 5.87 -6.87 -32.78
C PHE A 414 4.40 -6.82 -32.34
N ALA A 415 3.80 -5.63 -32.30
CA ALA A 415 2.42 -5.40 -31.92
C ALA A 415 1.65 -4.52 -32.95
N PRO A 416 1.60 -4.92 -34.24
CA PRO A 416 1.08 -4.09 -35.33
C PRO A 416 -0.36 -3.61 -35.13
N GLU A 417 -1.23 -4.47 -34.63
CA GLU A 417 -2.64 -4.16 -34.40
C GLU A 417 -2.83 -3.15 -33.25
N LYS A 418 -1.91 -3.12 -32.28
CA LYS A 418 -1.95 -2.23 -31.10
C LYS A 418 -1.22 -0.92 -31.30
N ALA A 419 -0.32 -0.83 -32.27
CA ALA A 419 0.52 0.35 -32.51
C ALA A 419 -0.26 1.68 -32.63
N HIS A 420 -1.53 1.63 -33.05
CA HIS A 420 -2.38 2.82 -33.17
C HIS A 420 -2.99 3.33 -31.86
N LYS A 421 -2.85 2.56 -30.78
CA LYS A 421 -3.42 2.85 -29.46
C LYS A 421 -2.36 3.24 -28.43
N VAL A 422 -1.10 3.18 -28.79
CA VAL A 422 0.00 3.45 -27.87
C VAL A 422 0.68 4.77 -28.22
N TYR A 423 1.09 5.47 -27.17
CA TYR A 423 1.66 6.81 -27.22
C TYR A 423 2.96 6.77 -26.45
N LEU A 424 4.04 7.29 -27.04
CA LEU A 424 5.32 7.36 -26.34
C LEU A 424 5.13 8.22 -25.08
N GLU A 425 5.33 7.61 -23.93
CA GLU A 425 5.32 8.29 -22.65
C GLU A 425 6.71 8.86 -22.39
N ASN A 426 6.74 10.07 -21.86
CA ASN A 426 7.96 10.63 -21.34
C ASN A 426 8.20 10.01 -19.95
N ILE A 427 8.70 8.78 -19.93
CA ILE A 427 9.33 8.27 -18.71
C ILE A 427 10.57 9.13 -18.50
N GLU A 428 10.63 9.84 -17.38
CA GLU A 428 11.76 10.65 -16.93
C GLU A 428 13.10 10.12 -17.45
N ASN A 429 13.64 10.78 -18.48
CA ASN A 429 14.90 10.48 -19.15
C ASN A 429 15.07 8.98 -19.41
N GLY A 430 14.51 8.48 -20.51
CA GLY A 430 14.69 7.11 -21.02
C GLY A 430 16.15 6.71 -21.34
N TYR A 431 17.15 7.32 -20.71
CA TYR A 431 18.52 6.89 -20.64
C TYR A 431 18.85 6.59 -19.18
N ARG A 432 19.14 5.32 -18.87
CA ARG A 432 19.90 5.00 -17.66
C ARG A 432 21.37 5.28 -17.99
N GLU A 433 21.93 6.37 -17.48
CA GLU A 433 23.34 6.73 -17.69
C GLU A 433 24.29 5.58 -17.30
N GLU A 434 23.90 4.77 -16.32
CA GLU A 434 24.75 3.73 -15.74
C GLU A 434 24.70 2.36 -16.42
N ALA A 435 23.94 2.19 -17.52
CA ALA A 435 23.82 0.88 -18.19
C ALA A 435 23.97 0.92 -19.72
N GLY A 436 24.14 2.08 -20.34
CA GLY A 436 24.11 2.14 -21.80
C GLY A 436 22.80 1.57 -22.39
N ILE A 437 21.66 1.85 -21.74
CA ILE A 437 20.34 1.38 -22.17
C ILE A 437 19.40 2.56 -22.32
N TYR A 438 18.77 2.65 -23.49
CA TYR A 438 17.60 3.47 -23.70
C TYR A 438 16.31 2.70 -23.40
N HIS A 439 15.43 3.28 -22.59
CA HIS A 439 14.14 2.71 -22.19
C HIS A 439 12.97 3.58 -22.69
N PHE A 440 12.03 2.96 -23.38
CA PHE A 440 10.84 3.62 -23.95
C PHE A 440 9.57 2.94 -23.45
N MET A 441 8.64 3.69 -22.83
CA MET A 441 7.25 3.25 -22.63
C MET A 441 6.36 3.78 -23.73
N PHE A 442 5.50 2.92 -24.23
CA PHE A 442 4.39 3.29 -25.08
C PHE A 442 3.08 2.96 -24.35
N GLN A 443 2.53 3.96 -23.66
CA GLN A 443 1.32 3.87 -22.84
C GLN A 443 0.07 3.70 -23.73
N ARG A 444 -0.75 2.69 -23.44
CA ARG A 444 -2.06 2.52 -24.09
C ARG A 444 -2.98 3.68 -23.75
N LYS A 445 -3.64 4.24 -24.75
CA LYS A 445 -4.79 5.13 -24.57
C LYS A 445 -6.00 4.63 -25.34
N GLU A 446 -7.15 4.67 -24.70
CA GLU A 446 -8.46 4.39 -25.29
C GLU A 446 -9.29 5.65 -25.19
N ASN A 447 -9.94 6.07 -26.28
CA ASN A 447 -10.66 7.36 -26.33
C ASN A 447 -9.82 8.59 -25.90
N GLY A 448 -8.49 8.52 -26.06
CA GLY A 448 -7.55 9.55 -25.62
C GLY A 448 -7.19 9.51 -24.13
N ILE A 449 -7.73 8.57 -23.35
CA ILE A 449 -7.50 8.40 -21.91
C ILE A 449 -6.53 7.26 -21.66
N PRO A 450 -5.50 7.43 -20.81
CA PRO A 450 -4.56 6.37 -20.47
C PRO A 450 -5.23 5.20 -19.75
N VAL A 451 -4.73 3.99 -20.02
CA VAL A 451 -5.15 2.77 -19.34
C VAL A 451 -4.06 2.35 -18.36
N LYS A 452 -4.30 2.56 -17.06
CA LYS A 452 -3.34 2.30 -15.99
C LYS A 452 -2.81 0.86 -16.07
N GLY A 453 -1.48 0.72 -16.15
CA GLY A 453 -0.79 -0.57 -16.20
C GLY A 453 -0.74 -1.23 -17.57
N ASP A 454 -1.40 -0.68 -18.59
CA ASP A 454 -1.33 -1.17 -19.97
C ASP A 454 -0.31 -0.36 -20.79
N ALA A 455 0.84 -0.93 -21.07
CA ALA A 455 1.90 -0.31 -21.84
C ALA A 455 2.72 -1.34 -22.63
N ILE A 456 3.48 -0.84 -23.61
CA ILE A 456 4.53 -1.58 -24.29
C ILE A 456 5.86 -0.96 -23.88
N GLU A 457 6.76 -1.75 -23.30
CA GLU A 457 8.11 -1.35 -22.93
C GLU A 457 9.11 -1.85 -23.96
N VAL A 458 10.08 -1.02 -24.32
CA VAL A 458 11.17 -1.37 -25.24
C VAL A 458 12.50 -0.86 -24.67
N ARG A 459 13.50 -1.75 -24.57
CA ARG A 459 14.86 -1.41 -24.16
C ARG A 459 15.85 -1.65 -25.28
N ILE A 460 16.64 -0.62 -25.59
CA ILE A 460 17.59 -0.59 -26.70
C ILE A 460 18.98 -0.28 -26.15
N SER A 461 19.99 -1.05 -26.53
CA SER A 461 21.40 -0.77 -26.21
C SER A 461 21.85 0.58 -26.80
N SER A 462 22.49 1.44 -26.02
CA SER A 462 23.07 2.69 -26.52
C SER A 462 24.35 2.47 -27.34
N SER A 463 25.00 1.31 -27.17
CA SER A 463 26.29 0.99 -27.79
C SER A 463 26.15 0.58 -29.26
N ASP A 464 25.02 0.04 -29.67
CA ASP A 464 24.80 -0.43 -31.06
C ASP A 464 23.34 -0.38 -31.51
N GLY A 465 22.41 -0.18 -30.58
CA GLY A 465 20.97 -0.20 -30.77
C GLY A 465 20.37 -1.57 -31.00
N THR A 466 21.00 -2.61 -30.46
CA THR A 466 20.41 -3.92 -30.29
C THR A 466 19.17 -3.84 -29.39
N LEU A 467 18.13 -4.59 -29.74
CA LEU A 467 16.95 -4.78 -28.89
C LEU A 467 17.33 -5.70 -27.74
N LEU A 468 17.19 -5.21 -26.51
CA LEU A 468 17.50 -5.95 -25.29
C LEU A 468 16.24 -6.56 -24.68
N ASP A 469 15.16 -5.79 -24.63
CA ASP A 469 13.90 -6.20 -24.03
C ASP A 469 12.71 -5.58 -24.77
N PHE A 470 11.66 -6.38 -24.95
CA PHE A 470 10.35 -5.92 -25.33
C PHE A 470 9.34 -6.64 -24.45
N TYR A 471 8.45 -5.89 -23.83
CA TYR A 471 7.39 -6.46 -23.00
C TYR A 471 6.10 -5.70 -23.25
N GLN A 472 4.98 -6.41 -23.36
CA GLN A 472 3.67 -5.78 -23.34
C GLN A 472 2.83 -6.26 -22.17
N SER A 473 2.35 -5.29 -21.40
CA SER A 473 1.24 -5.46 -20.46
C SER A 473 -0.03 -4.96 -21.13
N TRP A 474 -1.00 -5.84 -21.32
CA TRP A 474 -2.22 -5.49 -22.06
C TRP A 474 -3.42 -6.31 -21.62
N GLN A 475 -4.45 -5.63 -21.12
CA GLN A 475 -5.72 -6.26 -20.81
C GLN A 475 -6.56 -6.50 -22.08
N ASN A 476 -6.85 -7.77 -22.36
CA ASN A 476 -7.65 -8.22 -23.49
C ASN A 476 -9.13 -8.40 -23.11
N ASN A 477 -10.03 -8.30 -24.09
CA ASN A 477 -11.48 -8.52 -23.91
C ASN A 477 -12.13 -7.62 -22.84
N VAL A 478 -11.59 -6.42 -22.64
CA VAL A 478 -12.12 -5.42 -21.70
C VAL A 478 -13.00 -4.39 -22.40
N THR A 479 -13.97 -3.84 -21.65
CA THR A 479 -14.82 -2.74 -22.11
C THR A 479 -14.45 -1.45 -21.37
N PHE A 480 -14.63 -0.31 -22.04
CA PHE A 480 -14.26 1.00 -21.53
C PHE A 480 -15.51 1.88 -21.39
N PRO A 481 -15.82 2.40 -20.18
CA PRO A 481 -16.95 3.28 -19.99
C PRO A 481 -16.75 4.60 -20.74
N SER A 482 -17.86 5.18 -21.22
CA SER A 482 -17.85 6.47 -21.90
C SER A 482 -17.45 7.62 -20.97
N LEU A 483 -16.95 8.70 -21.56
CA LEU A 483 -16.62 9.97 -20.87
C LEU A 483 -17.86 10.86 -20.63
N GLU A 484 -19.07 10.32 -20.84
CA GLU A 484 -20.30 11.07 -20.59
C GLU A 484 -20.59 11.16 -19.09
N ASN A 485 -21.06 12.34 -18.65
CA ASN A 485 -21.41 12.62 -17.25
C ASN A 485 -20.26 12.46 -16.24
N VAL A 486 -19.01 12.66 -16.67
CA VAL A 486 -17.90 12.77 -15.74
C VAL A 486 -17.94 14.11 -15.00
N ILE A 487 -17.55 14.12 -13.73
CA ILE A 487 -17.39 15.34 -12.94
C ILE A 487 -16.23 16.20 -13.50
N SER A 488 -16.13 17.48 -13.12
CA SER A 488 -15.03 18.32 -13.56
C SER A 488 -13.73 18.02 -12.77
N LYS A 489 -12.57 18.44 -13.31
CA LYS A 489 -11.29 18.33 -12.60
C LYS A 489 -11.28 19.12 -11.29
N GLU A 490 -11.96 20.26 -11.25
CA GLU A 490 -12.11 21.07 -10.04
C GLU A 490 -12.86 20.29 -8.95
N SER A 491 -14.04 19.75 -9.28
CA SER A 491 -14.80 18.93 -8.33
C SER A 491 -14.05 17.67 -7.93
N ALA A 492 -13.29 17.05 -8.85
CA ALA A 492 -12.47 15.90 -8.51
C ALA A 492 -11.36 16.28 -7.53
N PHE A 493 -10.66 17.39 -7.77
CA PHE A 493 -9.60 17.84 -6.87
C PHE A 493 -10.13 18.26 -5.49
N GLU A 494 -11.32 18.84 -5.41
CA GLU A 494 -12.01 19.09 -4.13
C GLU A 494 -12.23 17.79 -3.34
N ARG A 495 -12.60 16.68 -4.00
CA ARG A 495 -12.69 15.36 -3.33
C ARG A 495 -11.33 14.84 -2.86
N PHE A 496 -10.26 15.09 -3.62
CA PHE A 496 -8.91 14.76 -3.15
C PHE A 496 -8.56 15.55 -1.88
N LEU A 497 -8.96 16.82 -1.75
CA LEU A 497 -8.70 17.62 -0.55
C LEU A 497 -9.50 17.15 0.71
N GLU A 498 -10.43 16.20 0.57
CA GLU A 498 -11.07 15.51 1.71
C GLU A 498 -10.17 14.42 2.31
N ARG A 499 -9.23 13.88 1.51
CA ARG A 499 -8.26 12.83 1.89
C ARG A 499 -6.84 13.35 2.02
N TYR A 500 -6.51 14.45 1.34
CA TYR A 500 -5.16 14.98 1.27
C TYR A 500 -5.10 16.41 1.78
N GLU A 501 -4.02 16.75 2.46
CA GLU A 501 -3.69 18.12 2.80
C GLU A 501 -2.37 18.56 2.18
N VAL A 502 -2.22 19.87 1.94
CA VAL A 502 -0.95 20.41 1.43
C VAL A 502 0.02 20.59 2.57
N ASP A 503 1.13 19.86 2.60
CA ASP A 503 2.15 19.98 3.64
C ASP A 503 3.49 20.43 3.10
N LEU A 504 4.26 21.10 3.95
CA LEU A 504 5.66 21.44 3.73
C LEU A 504 6.52 20.37 4.38
N GLY A 505 7.42 19.78 3.61
CA GLY A 505 8.37 18.80 4.15
C GLY A 505 9.67 18.77 3.37
N TRP A 506 10.68 18.19 4.00
CA TRP A 506 11.88 17.76 3.30
C TRP A 506 11.56 16.49 2.53
N LYS A 507 11.69 16.54 1.20
CA LYS A 507 11.59 15.37 0.33
C LYS A 507 12.94 15.10 -0.30
N MET A 508 13.28 13.82 -0.33
CA MET A 508 14.46 13.35 -1.03
C MET A 508 14.25 13.67 -2.51
N ILE A 509 15.21 14.36 -3.09
CA ILE A 509 15.29 14.58 -4.51
C ILE A 509 16.31 13.58 -5.02
N GLN A 510 15.87 12.63 -5.83
CA GLN A 510 16.75 11.60 -6.39
C GLN A 510 17.80 12.30 -7.26
N SER A 511 19.05 12.28 -6.80
CA SER A 511 20.24 12.46 -7.63
C SER A 511 20.37 11.24 -8.55
N GLU A 512 21.10 11.38 -9.66
CA GLU A 512 21.49 10.24 -10.49
C GLU A 512 22.22 9.22 -9.59
N PHE A 513 21.81 7.95 -9.66
CA PHE A 513 22.13 6.86 -8.70
C PHE A 513 23.61 6.46 -8.68
N LYS A 514 24.51 7.37 -8.32
CA LYS A 514 25.87 6.98 -7.94
C LYS A 514 25.81 6.27 -6.61
N GLU A 515 26.43 5.09 -6.53
CA GLU A 515 26.54 4.23 -5.33
C GLU A 515 27.17 4.94 -4.10
N GLU A 516 27.67 6.18 -4.24
CA GLU A 516 28.45 6.92 -3.24
C GLU A 516 27.90 8.32 -2.88
N GLU A 517 26.71 8.76 -3.33
CA GLU A 517 26.19 10.09 -2.96
C GLU A 517 25.28 10.07 -1.72
N GLU A 518 25.47 11.07 -0.83
CA GLU A 518 24.63 11.33 0.33
C GLU A 518 23.18 11.62 -0.10
N GLU A 519 22.20 11.38 0.77
CA GLU A 519 20.81 11.64 0.40
C GLU A 519 20.54 13.15 0.31
N HIS A 520 20.18 13.63 -0.88
CA HIS A 520 19.88 15.04 -1.12
C HIS A 520 18.41 15.36 -0.85
N TYR A 521 18.15 16.39 -0.05
CA TYR A 521 16.80 16.80 0.35
C TYR A 521 16.50 18.26 -0.01
N ARG A 522 15.28 18.48 -0.50
CA ARG A 522 14.73 19.80 -0.79
C ARG A 522 13.43 20.04 -0.03
N LYS A 523 13.21 21.28 0.43
CA LYS A 523 11.93 21.73 1.00
C LYS A 523 10.91 21.89 -0.13
N VAL A 524 9.82 21.12 -0.06
CA VAL A 524 8.75 21.12 -1.07
C VAL A 524 7.38 21.09 -0.41
N TYR A 525 6.39 21.59 -1.14
CA TYR A 525 4.98 21.33 -0.84
C TYR A 525 4.51 20.06 -1.57
N TYR A 526 3.77 19.21 -0.87
CA TYR A 526 3.21 17.97 -1.40
C TYR A 526 1.80 17.73 -0.84
N LEU A 527 1.04 16.84 -1.49
CA LEU A 527 -0.22 16.35 -0.96
C LEU A 527 0.05 15.18 -0.01
N ASN A 528 -0.10 15.42 1.29
CA ASN A 528 0.03 14.41 2.33
C ASN A 528 -1.27 13.62 2.44
N ASP A 529 -1.21 12.29 2.36
CA ASP A 529 -2.38 11.43 2.53
C ASP A 529 -2.73 11.34 4.02
N LEU A 530 -3.96 11.70 4.37
CA LEU A 530 -4.46 11.64 5.74
C LEU A 530 -4.88 10.22 6.15
N ASN A 531 -4.72 9.23 5.27
CA ASN A 531 -5.01 7.80 5.48
C ASN A 531 -6.44 7.46 5.88
N VAL A 532 -7.39 8.36 5.66
CA VAL A 532 -8.79 8.31 6.13
C VAL A 532 -9.65 7.10 5.68
N PHE A 533 -9.08 6.17 4.91
CA PHE A 533 -9.73 4.93 4.47
C PHE A 533 -8.86 3.72 4.82
N ASP A 534 -9.46 2.74 5.48
CA ASP A 534 -8.80 1.46 5.84
C ASP A 534 -8.75 0.46 4.66
N GLN A 535 -9.08 0.90 3.46
CA GLN A 535 -9.07 0.06 2.26
C GLN A 535 -8.61 0.86 1.04
N ALA A 536 -8.14 0.14 0.02
CA ALA A 536 -7.81 0.74 -1.26
C ALA A 536 -9.08 1.31 -1.92
N VAL A 537 -9.07 2.61 -2.22
CA VAL A 537 -10.18 3.30 -2.88
C VAL A 537 -9.75 3.99 -4.17
N TYR A 538 -10.73 4.38 -4.97
CA TYR A 538 -10.56 5.21 -6.15
C TYR A 538 -11.66 6.25 -6.25
N LEU A 539 -11.36 7.41 -6.86
CA LEU A 539 -12.37 8.44 -7.10
C LEU A 539 -13.06 8.16 -8.44
N ASN A 540 -14.28 7.64 -8.38
CA ASN A 540 -15.04 7.32 -9.59
C ASN A 540 -15.41 8.60 -10.34
N ALA A 541 -14.97 8.71 -11.60
CA ALA A 541 -15.10 9.94 -12.37
C ALA A 541 -16.54 10.31 -12.71
N LYS A 542 -17.48 9.35 -12.68
CA LYS A 542 -18.90 9.59 -12.97
C LYS A 542 -19.69 9.97 -11.73
N THR A 543 -19.46 9.29 -10.61
CA THR A 543 -20.20 9.53 -9.37
C THR A 543 -19.61 10.67 -8.54
N GLY A 544 -18.30 10.93 -8.70
CA GLY A 544 -17.56 11.87 -7.86
C GLY A 544 -17.49 11.46 -6.39
N LYS A 545 -17.62 10.15 -6.12
CA LYS A 545 -17.52 9.54 -4.80
C LYS A 545 -16.31 8.59 -4.76
N TRP A 546 -15.79 8.35 -3.57
CA TRP A 546 -14.80 7.32 -3.32
C TRP A 546 -15.48 5.94 -3.38
N HIS A 547 -14.89 5.04 -4.15
CA HIS A 547 -15.36 3.66 -4.31
C HIS A 547 -14.25 2.69 -3.88
N SER A 548 -14.61 1.54 -3.34
CA SER A 548 -13.66 0.47 -3.05
C SER A 548 -13.03 -0.03 -4.35
N ARG A 549 -11.70 -0.16 -4.38
CA ARG A 549 -11.00 -0.79 -5.52
C ARG A 549 -11.29 -2.27 -5.65
N LEU A 550 -11.89 -2.90 -4.64
CA LEU A 550 -12.24 -4.31 -4.65
C LEU A 550 -13.66 -4.50 -5.15
N THR A 551 -14.61 -3.89 -4.43
CA THR A 551 -16.04 -4.16 -4.58
C THR A 551 -16.76 -3.21 -5.53
N ASP A 552 -16.17 -2.05 -5.81
CA ASP A 552 -16.83 -0.90 -6.46
C ASP A 552 -17.97 -0.25 -5.65
N GLU A 553 -18.12 -0.59 -4.38
CA GLU A 553 -19.09 0.06 -3.49
C GLU A 553 -18.58 1.42 -3.02
N ILE A 554 -19.50 2.35 -2.77
CA ILE A 554 -19.17 3.67 -2.22
C ILE A 554 -18.56 3.51 -0.83
N VAL A 555 -17.40 4.13 -0.61
CA VAL A 555 -16.75 4.20 0.69
C VAL A 555 -16.82 5.64 1.20
N THR A 556 -17.28 5.81 2.43
CA THR A 556 -17.34 7.11 3.11
C THR A 556 -16.21 7.22 4.13
N VAL A 557 -15.64 8.42 4.24
CA VAL A 557 -14.66 8.75 5.28
C VAL A 557 -15.40 8.91 6.61
N ASN A 558 -14.94 8.23 7.66
CA ASN A 558 -15.46 8.36 9.03
C ASN A 558 -16.99 8.54 9.09
N PRO A 559 -17.77 7.55 8.62
CA PRO A 559 -19.22 7.70 8.58
C PRO A 559 -19.76 7.96 9.99
N GLU A 560 -20.32 9.14 10.19
CA GLU A 560 -21.12 9.45 11.38
C GLU A 560 -22.60 9.35 11.02
N ALA A 561 -23.39 8.88 11.97
CA ALA A 561 -24.84 8.83 11.85
C ALA A 561 -25.48 9.99 12.64
N ASN A 562 -26.42 10.68 12.01
CA ASN A 562 -27.10 11.83 12.62
C ASN A 562 -28.10 11.40 13.71
N ASP A 563 -28.65 10.19 13.61
CA ASP A 563 -29.75 9.69 14.44
C ASP A 563 -29.32 8.86 15.67
N ILE A 564 -28.03 8.82 16.00
CA ILE A 564 -27.50 8.04 17.13
C ILE A 564 -27.11 8.87 18.36
N THR A 565 -26.98 10.19 18.22
CA THR A 565 -26.48 11.05 19.30
C THR A 565 -27.43 11.08 20.50
N GLY A 566 -26.92 10.79 21.69
CA GLY A 566 -27.66 10.78 22.94
C GLY A 566 -28.43 9.50 23.23
N LEU A 567 -28.31 8.47 22.38
CA LEU A 567 -28.84 7.14 22.66
C LEU A 567 -27.97 6.41 23.69
N PRO A 568 -28.55 5.55 24.54
CA PRO A 568 -27.78 4.66 25.40
C PRO A 568 -26.79 3.77 24.62
N GLU A 569 -27.18 3.33 23.43
CA GLU A 569 -26.42 2.44 22.54
C GLU A 569 -25.46 3.19 21.60
N GLU A 570 -25.25 4.50 21.79
CA GLU A 570 -24.47 5.35 20.87
C GLU A 570 -23.06 4.79 20.63
N GLU A 571 -22.36 4.33 21.66
CA GLU A 571 -21.01 3.75 21.54
C GLU A 571 -21.01 2.45 20.73
N ALA A 572 -21.97 1.57 21.00
CA ALA A 572 -22.12 0.31 20.26
C ALA A 572 -22.49 0.55 18.79
N LEU A 573 -23.35 1.53 18.52
CA LEU A 573 -23.72 1.93 17.16
C LEU A 573 -22.52 2.50 16.41
N LYS A 574 -21.72 3.38 17.03
CA LYS A 574 -20.48 3.91 16.44
C LYS A 574 -19.51 2.80 16.07
N LEU A 575 -19.34 1.80 16.94
CA LEU A 575 -18.49 0.64 16.66
C LEU A 575 -18.97 -0.13 15.42
N MET A 576 -20.27 -0.44 15.34
CA MET A 576 -20.85 -1.17 14.22
C MET A 576 -20.77 -0.38 12.90
N ILE A 577 -20.88 0.94 12.96
CA ILE A 577 -20.72 1.82 11.79
C ILE A 577 -19.25 1.83 11.33
N ALA A 578 -18.31 1.99 12.27
CA ALA A 578 -16.88 2.01 11.97
C ALA A 578 -16.45 0.75 11.20
N TYR A 579 -16.96 -0.43 11.57
CA TYR A 579 -16.62 -1.68 10.90
C TYR A 579 -17.52 -2.05 9.71
N GLY A 580 -18.44 -1.17 9.29
CA GLY A 580 -19.33 -1.41 8.15
C GLY A 580 -20.41 -2.47 8.39
N ALA A 581 -20.59 -2.89 9.64
CA ALA A 581 -21.66 -3.78 10.08
C ALA A 581 -23.03 -3.08 10.00
N LEU A 582 -23.06 -1.77 10.24
CA LEU A 582 -24.17 -0.89 9.91
C LEU A 582 -23.76 0.13 8.85
N THR A 583 -24.59 0.30 7.82
CA THR A 583 -24.37 1.27 6.76
C THR A 583 -25.16 2.55 7.02
N VAL A 584 -24.50 3.69 6.86
CA VAL A 584 -25.13 5.01 6.89
C VAL A 584 -25.80 5.27 5.54
N ASP A 585 -27.07 5.64 5.56
CA ASP A 585 -27.85 5.88 4.35
C ASP A 585 -27.52 7.24 3.69
N GLU A 586 -28.20 7.56 2.58
CA GLU A 586 -28.00 8.83 1.87
C GLU A 586 -28.40 10.07 2.68
N ASN A 587 -29.21 9.92 3.74
CA ASN A 587 -29.61 10.99 4.65
C ASN A 587 -28.64 11.15 5.83
N GLY A 588 -27.65 10.25 5.95
CA GLY A 588 -26.73 10.24 7.08
C GLY A 588 -27.29 9.50 8.31
N ASP A 589 -28.25 8.61 8.14
CA ASP A 589 -28.91 7.90 9.25
C ASP A 589 -28.62 6.39 9.21
N VAL A 590 -28.70 5.72 10.36
CA VAL A 590 -28.61 4.24 10.47
C VAL A 590 -29.90 3.59 10.94
N HIS A 591 -30.92 4.39 11.27
CA HIS A 591 -32.23 3.95 11.73
C HIS A 591 -32.16 2.95 12.90
N PRO A 592 -31.70 3.38 14.10
CA PRO A 592 -31.51 2.50 15.27
C PRO A 592 -32.75 1.66 15.64
N GLU A 593 -33.95 2.17 15.41
CA GLU A 593 -35.23 1.50 15.72
C GLU A 593 -35.65 0.45 14.67
N LYS A 594 -34.97 0.38 13.52
CA LYS A 594 -35.29 -0.60 12.48
C LYS A 594 -34.96 -2.01 12.97
N THR A 595 -35.87 -2.95 12.78
CA THR A 595 -35.66 -4.36 13.13
C THR A 595 -34.67 -5.03 12.18
N VAL A 596 -33.76 -5.82 12.73
CA VAL A 596 -32.67 -6.49 12.02
C VAL A 596 -33.16 -7.77 11.34
N THR A 597 -32.64 -8.08 10.15
CA THR A 597 -32.89 -9.35 9.46
C THR A 597 -31.86 -10.43 9.83
N ARG A 598 -32.15 -11.70 9.55
CA ARG A 598 -31.21 -12.81 9.75
C ARG A 598 -29.89 -12.60 8.99
N GLY A 599 -29.93 -12.08 7.77
CA GLY A 599 -28.74 -11.74 6.98
C GLY A 599 -27.92 -10.60 7.61
N GLU A 600 -28.59 -9.50 8.01
CA GLU A 600 -27.93 -8.38 8.69
C GLU A 600 -27.27 -8.85 10.00
N MET A 601 -27.95 -9.69 10.79
CA MET A 601 -27.42 -10.26 12.03
C MET A 601 -26.13 -11.04 11.81
N VAL A 602 -26.09 -11.94 10.82
CA VAL A 602 -24.90 -12.74 10.52
C VAL A 602 -23.76 -11.85 10.05
N LYS A 603 -24.04 -10.89 9.18
CA LYS A 603 -23.03 -9.89 8.76
C LYS A 603 -22.44 -9.15 9.97
N MET A 604 -23.27 -8.72 10.92
CA MET A 604 -22.81 -8.04 12.14
C MET A 604 -21.93 -8.95 13.01
N LEU A 605 -22.34 -10.20 13.25
CA LEU A 605 -21.52 -11.18 13.99
C LEU A 605 -20.16 -11.41 13.32
N MET A 606 -20.18 -11.59 11.99
CA MET A 606 -18.99 -11.89 11.23
C MET A 606 -18.01 -10.72 11.28
N LEU A 607 -18.46 -9.49 11.01
CA LEU A 607 -17.61 -8.30 11.10
C LEU A 607 -17.15 -7.98 12.53
N ALA A 608 -17.88 -8.42 13.56
CA ALA A 608 -17.41 -8.36 14.95
C ALA A 608 -16.27 -9.36 15.21
N ASN A 609 -16.25 -10.51 14.55
CA ASN A 609 -15.23 -11.56 14.72
C ASN A 609 -14.00 -11.38 13.82
N ASN A 610 -14.22 -11.05 12.56
CA ASN A 610 -13.16 -10.68 11.63
C ASN A 610 -13.56 -9.35 10.97
N PRO A 611 -12.97 -8.22 11.38
CA PRO A 611 -13.39 -6.90 10.90
C PRO A 611 -12.96 -6.57 9.47
N ASP A 612 -12.24 -7.48 8.78
CA ASP A 612 -11.74 -7.23 7.43
C ASP A 612 -12.83 -7.50 6.36
N PRO A 613 -13.40 -6.45 5.72
CA PRO A 613 -14.39 -6.65 4.67
C PRO A 613 -13.78 -7.25 3.40
N VAL A 614 -12.46 -7.12 3.21
CA VAL A 614 -11.72 -7.68 2.07
C VAL A 614 -11.78 -9.20 2.11
N TYR A 615 -11.58 -9.78 3.29
CA TYR A 615 -11.69 -11.22 3.51
C TYR A 615 -13.01 -11.80 2.99
N TYR A 616 -14.15 -11.20 3.37
CA TYR A 616 -15.47 -11.68 2.93
C TYR A 616 -15.71 -11.46 1.44
N TYR A 617 -15.15 -10.40 0.88
CA TYR A 617 -15.26 -10.14 -0.55
C TYR A 617 -14.48 -11.16 -1.38
N ASP A 618 -13.21 -11.39 -1.05
CA ASP A 618 -12.35 -12.32 -1.75
C ASP A 618 -12.89 -13.75 -1.66
N MET A 619 -13.41 -14.12 -0.50
CA MET A 619 -14.08 -15.40 -0.32
C MET A 619 -15.34 -15.51 -1.19
N GLY A 620 -16.18 -14.47 -1.24
CA GLY A 620 -17.34 -14.42 -2.12
C GLY A 620 -16.97 -14.53 -3.61
N ALA A 621 -15.84 -13.94 -4.01
CA ALA A 621 -15.32 -14.00 -5.37
C ALA A 621 -14.76 -15.39 -5.73
N GLU A 622 -14.04 -16.04 -4.81
CA GLU A 622 -13.54 -17.41 -4.96
C GLU A 622 -14.69 -18.39 -5.20
N TYR A 623 -15.79 -18.22 -4.46
CA TYR A 623 -16.97 -19.08 -4.50
C TYR A 623 -18.08 -18.57 -5.44
N ALA A 624 -17.80 -17.58 -6.30
CA ALA A 624 -18.80 -16.98 -7.17
C ALA A 624 -19.53 -17.97 -8.11
N ASN A 625 -18.93 -19.14 -8.35
CA ASN A 625 -19.50 -20.22 -9.16
C ASN A 625 -19.92 -21.46 -8.36
N SER A 626 -19.85 -21.45 -7.03
CA SER A 626 -20.33 -22.57 -6.22
C SER A 626 -21.82 -22.45 -5.94
N GLU A 627 -22.47 -23.59 -5.74
CA GLU A 627 -23.79 -23.60 -5.11
C GLU A 627 -23.62 -23.18 -3.65
N GLY A 628 -24.49 -22.27 -3.20
CA GLY A 628 -24.50 -21.86 -1.80
C GLY A 628 -24.96 -22.98 -0.89
N SER A 629 -24.65 -22.85 0.40
CA SER A 629 -25.07 -23.79 1.40
C SER A 629 -26.59 -23.80 1.60
N PHE A 630 -27.27 -22.67 1.34
CA PHE A 630 -28.72 -22.54 1.37
C PHE A 630 -29.27 -22.12 0.01
N ASP A 631 -30.44 -22.63 -0.36
CA ASP A 631 -31.07 -22.39 -1.68
C ASP A 631 -31.40 -20.90 -1.92
N ASP A 632 -31.69 -20.15 -0.86
CA ASP A 632 -32.08 -18.73 -0.89
C ASP A 632 -30.93 -17.75 -0.63
N VAL A 633 -29.70 -18.27 -0.48
CA VAL A 633 -28.47 -17.48 -0.34
C VAL A 633 -27.48 -17.95 -1.41
N SER A 634 -27.69 -17.51 -2.65
CA SER A 634 -26.77 -17.78 -3.76
C SER A 634 -25.58 -16.80 -3.77
N ALA A 635 -24.56 -17.09 -4.58
CA ALA A 635 -23.37 -16.24 -4.73
C ALA A 635 -23.64 -14.77 -5.11
N GLY A 636 -24.83 -14.45 -5.65
CA GLY A 636 -25.24 -13.07 -5.94
C GLY A 636 -25.95 -12.34 -4.79
N ASN A 637 -26.18 -13.00 -3.66
CA ASN A 637 -26.81 -12.42 -2.47
C ASN A 637 -25.76 -11.65 -1.65
N GLU A 638 -26.09 -10.46 -1.15
CA GLU A 638 -25.19 -9.61 -0.36
C GLU A 638 -24.68 -10.27 0.93
N TYR A 639 -25.42 -11.25 1.47
CA TYR A 639 -25.07 -11.98 2.69
C TYR A 639 -24.29 -13.27 2.42
N PHE A 640 -24.05 -13.63 1.16
CA PHE A 640 -23.50 -14.93 0.78
C PHE A 640 -22.20 -15.29 1.51
N SER A 641 -21.18 -14.45 1.40
CA SER A 641 -19.89 -14.71 2.04
C SER A 641 -19.98 -14.74 3.55
N TYR A 642 -20.76 -13.86 4.18
CA TYR A 642 -20.94 -13.89 5.63
C TYR A 642 -21.62 -15.19 6.10
N VAL A 643 -22.63 -15.68 5.36
CA VAL A 643 -23.34 -16.92 5.69
C VAL A 643 -22.46 -18.14 5.48
N GLU A 644 -21.77 -18.27 4.35
CA GLU A 644 -20.87 -19.40 4.10
C GLU A 644 -19.74 -19.46 5.13
N GLU A 645 -19.18 -18.30 5.49
CA GLU A 645 -18.13 -18.25 6.50
C GLU A 645 -18.66 -18.60 7.89
N ALA A 646 -19.83 -18.11 8.27
CA ALA A 646 -20.45 -18.46 9.54
C ALA A 646 -20.70 -19.97 9.66
N ILE A 647 -21.08 -20.66 8.56
CA ILE A 647 -21.19 -22.12 8.54
C ILE A 647 -19.80 -22.77 8.68
N ARG A 648 -18.79 -22.26 7.96
CA ARG A 648 -17.43 -22.79 8.01
C ARG A 648 -16.81 -22.70 9.40
N GLN A 649 -17.11 -21.63 10.13
CA GLN A 649 -16.70 -21.40 11.52
C GLN A 649 -17.58 -22.17 12.53
N GLY A 650 -18.69 -22.78 12.08
CA GLY A 650 -19.62 -23.48 12.95
C GLY A 650 -20.57 -22.59 13.74
N PHE A 651 -20.70 -21.31 13.38
CA PHE A 651 -21.62 -20.36 14.01
C PHE A 651 -23.06 -20.52 13.51
N LEU A 652 -23.22 -21.11 12.32
CA LEU A 652 -24.53 -21.42 11.74
C LEU A 652 -24.59 -22.89 11.34
N ASP A 653 -25.67 -23.55 11.77
CA ASP A 653 -26.00 -24.89 11.32
C ASP A 653 -26.67 -24.90 9.96
N LYS A 654 -26.47 -26.00 9.22
CA LYS A 654 -27.07 -26.25 7.90
C LYS A 654 -28.15 -27.33 7.99
N ASP A 655 -29.09 -27.15 8.90
CA ASP A 655 -30.16 -28.12 9.16
C ASP A 655 -31.39 -27.94 8.26
N ASP A 656 -31.59 -26.74 7.72
CA ASP A 656 -32.67 -26.37 6.81
C ASP A 656 -32.17 -26.15 5.37
N GLU A 657 -33.06 -26.33 4.38
CA GLU A 657 -32.77 -26.02 2.97
C GLU A 657 -32.63 -24.51 2.71
N ASN A 658 -33.26 -23.65 3.52
CA ASN A 658 -33.32 -22.19 3.32
C ASN A 658 -32.97 -21.44 4.61
N PHE A 659 -32.12 -20.41 4.49
CA PHE A 659 -31.68 -19.57 5.62
C PHE A 659 -32.64 -18.42 5.94
N LYS A 660 -33.39 -17.94 4.95
CA LYS A 660 -34.35 -16.82 5.02
C LYS A 660 -33.67 -15.50 5.42
N PRO A 661 -32.70 -14.99 4.64
CA PRO A 661 -31.87 -13.84 5.01
C PRO A 661 -32.68 -12.56 5.28
N ASN A 662 -33.86 -12.41 4.69
CA ASN A 662 -34.71 -11.23 4.85
C ASN A 662 -35.75 -11.35 5.98
N GLN A 663 -35.81 -12.48 6.68
CA GLN A 663 -36.70 -12.66 7.81
C GLN A 663 -36.18 -11.87 9.02
N LEU A 664 -37.09 -11.24 9.78
CA LEU A 664 -36.74 -10.51 11.00
C LEU A 664 -36.28 -11.48 12.08
N VAL A 665 -35.21 -11.11 12.78
CA VAL A 665 -34.65 -11.91 13.88
C VAL A 665 -35.40 -11.67 15.18
N THR A 666 -35.59 -12.71 15.97
CA THR A 666 -36.11 -12.66 17.34
C THR A 666 -34.98 -12.64 18.37
N ARG A 667 -35.28 -12.22 19.61
CA ARG A 667 -34.31 -12.22 20.72
C ARG A 667 -33.77 -13.62 21.02
N LEU A 668 -34.59 -14.65 20.89
CA LEU A 668 -34.16 -16.03 21.09
C LEU A 668 -33.20 -16.49 19.98
N GLU A 669 -33.52 -16.25 18.71
CA GLU A 669 -32.63 -16.61 17.59
C GLU A 669 -31.25 -15.93 17.71
N LEU A 670 -31.20 -14.66 18.14
CA LEU A 670 -29.93 -13.97 18.38
C LEU A 670 -29.16 -14.60 19.55
N ALA A 671 -29.84 -14.98 20.63
CA ALA A 671 -29.19 -15.66 21.76
C ALA A 671 -28.60 -17.01 21.37
N GLU A 672 -29.33 -17.80 20.56
CA GLU A 672 -28.85 -19.07 20.02
C GLU A 672 -27.60 -18.85 19.17
N LEU A 673 -27.63 -17.92 18.20
CA LEU A 673 -26.48 -17.58 17.35
C LEU A 673 -25.22 -17.23 18.17
N LEU A 674 -25.37 -16.40 19.21
CA LEU A 674 -24.23 -15.98 20.02
C LEU A 674 -23.64 -17.13 20.84
N VAL A 675 -24.48 -18.04 21.34
CA VAL A 675 -24.01 -19.22 22.07
C VAL A 675 -23.31 -20.21 21.14
N HIS A 676 -23.79 -20.37 19.90
CA HIS A 676 -23.08 -21.10 18.85
C HIS A 676 -21.70 -20.49 18.60
N ALA A 677 -21.63 -19.16 18.45
CA ALA A 677 -20.38 -18.44 18.23
C ALA A 677 -19.41 -18.45 19.42
N LEU A 678 -19.90 -18.79 20.62
CA LEU A 678 -19.08 -19.05 21.82
C LEU A 678 -18.72 -20.53 21.99
N GLU A 679 -19.13 -21.40 21.06
CA GLU A 679 -18.97 -22.85 21.11
C GLU A 679 -19.61 -23.54 22.34
N TYR A 680 -20.64 -22.93 22.92
CA TYR A 680 -21.26 -23.38 24.17
C TYR A 680 -22.50 -24.27 23.99
N ASP A 681 -22.80 -24.70 22.76
CA ASP A 681 -23.96 -25.53 22.41
C ASP A 681 -24.07 -26.81 23.24
N LYS A 682 -22.94 -27.49 23.47
CA LYS A 682 -22.92 -28.73 24.25
C LYS A 682 -23.44 -28.50 25.66
N ILE A 683 -23.15 -27.34 26.23
CA ILE A 683 -23.58 -26.97 27.58
C ILE A 683 -25.03 -26.47 27.54
N ALA A 684 -25.39 -25.62 26.56
CA ALA A 684 -26.74 -25.12 26.36
C ALA A 684 -27.79 -26.24 26.24
N ASN A 685 -27.42 -27.35 25.61
CA ASN A 685 -28.29 -28.52 25.46
C ASN A 685 -28.67 -29.23 26.78
N TYR A 686 -27.98 -28.95 27.90
CA TYR A 686 -28.36 -29.42 29.24
C TYR A 686 -29.24 -28.41 29.99
N GLY A 687 -30.20 -27.80 29.30
CA GLY A 687 -30.98 -26.67 29.81
C GLY A 687 -31.71 -26.90 31.14
N GLU A 688 -32.05 -28.15 31.53
CA GLU A 688 -32.59 -28.43 32.87
C GLU A 688 -31.62 -28.14 34.03
N MET A 689 -30.33 -28.01 33.76
CA MET A 689 -29.31 -27.68 34.75
C MET A 689 -29.24 -26.17 35.02
N PHE A 690 -29.78 -25.35 34.11
CA PHE A 690 -29.70 -23.91 34.18
C PHE A 690 -30.88 -23.30 34.94
N GLN A 691 -30.57 -22.31 35.79
CA GLN A 691 -31.56 -21.47 36.46
C GLN A 691 -31.56 -20.11 35.76
N HIS A 692 -32.72 -19.53 35.47
CA HIS A 692 -32.81 -18.16 34.93
C HIS A 692 -33.94 -17.39 35.62
N PRO A 693 -33.91 -16.05 35.63
CA PRO A 693 -34.94 -15.25 36.28
C PRO A 693 -36.23 -15.08 35.46
N TYR A 694 -36.27 -15.59 34.22
CA TYR A 694 -37.35 -15.31 33.27
C TYR A 694 -38.55 -16.26 33.34
N GLU A 695 -39.76 -15.71 33.42
CA GLU A 695 -41.02 -16.46 33.52
C GLU A 695 -41.57 -16.93 32.16
N ASP A 696 -41.18 -16.27 31.07
CA ASP A 696 -41.64 -16.51 29.70
C ASP A 696 -40.74 -17.50 28.93
N ILE A 697 -39.69 -18.01 29.56
CA ILE A 697 -38.88 -19.11 29.05
C ILE A 697 -39.39 -20.41 29.67
N THR A 698 -39.89 -21.30 28.81
CA THR A 698 -40.67 -22.48 29.28
C THR A 698 -40.17 -23.82 28.75
N THR A 699 -39.32 -23.81 27.72
CA THR A 699 -38.72 -25.04 27.19
C THR A 699 -37.30 -25.22 27.71
N LYS A 700 -36.88 -26.48 27.86
CA LYS A 700 -35.53 -26.80 28.33
C LYS A 700 -34.45 -26.27 27.39
N GLU A 701 -34.66 -26.43 26.09
CA GLU A 701 -33.75 -25.95 25.05
C GLU A 701 -33.50 -24.45 25.18
N GLN A 702 -34.58 -23.65 25.29
CA GLN A 702 -34.48 -22.21 25.52
C GLN A 702 -33.76 -21.87 26.83
N SER A 703 -34.02 -22.61 27.91
CA SER A 703 -33.42 -22.34 29.22
C SER A 703 -31.89 -22.35 29.19
N GLY A 704 -31.27 -23.23 28.40
CA GLY A 704 -29.82 -23.29 28.27
C GLY A 704 -29.24 -22.04 27.62
N TYR A 705 -29.67 -21.77 26.38
CA TYR A 705 -29.22 -20.60 25.59
C TYR A 705 -29.46 -19.28 26.33
N VAL A 706 -30.67 -19.08 26.86
CA VAL A 706 -31.04 -17.84 27.54
C VAL A 706 -30.28 -17.67 28.86
N ALA A 707 -30.02 -18.74 29.60
CA ALA A 707 -29.24 -18.64 30.83
C ALA A 707 -27.78 -18.25 30.55
N ILE A 708 -27.18 -18.81 29.50
CA ILE A 708 -25.80 -18.48 29.12
C ILE A 708 -25.67 -16.99 28.81
N VAL A 709 -26.45 -16.46 27.86
CA VAL A 709 -26.36 -15.03 27.50
C VAL A 709 -26.74 -14.10 28.65
N HIS A 710 -27.56 -14.55 29.61
CA HIS A 710 -27.87 -13.78 30.81
C HIS A 710 -26.68 -13.71 31.79
N TYR A 711 -26.09 -14.86 32.15
CA TYR A 711 -25.01 -14.88 33.15
C TYR A 711 -23.66 -14.42 32.60
N LEU A 712 -23.50 -14.47 31.29
CA LEU A 712 -22.39 -13.84 30.59
C LEU A 712 -22.58 -12.33 30.39
N ASP A 713 -23.71 -11.76 30.78
CA ASP A 713 -24.01 -10.33 30.64
C ASP A 713 -24.03 -9.85 29.17
N ILE A 714 -24.43 -10.73 28.24
CA ILE A 714 -24.55 -10.45 26.80
C ILE A 714 -25.97 -9.98 26.44
N MET A 715 -26.98 -10.53 27.11
CA MET A 715 -28.40 -10.16 26.93
C MET A 715 -29.15 -10.14 28.27
N PRO A 716 -28.67 -9.43 29.31
CA PRO A 716 -29.41 -9.29 30.56
C PRO A 716 -30.72 -8.51 30.31
N THR A 717 -31.78 -8.84 31.04
CA THR A 717 -32.96 -7.97 31.12
C THR A 717 -33.24 -7.61 32.57
N GLU A 718 -33.66 -6.36 32.82
CA GLU A 718 -34.06 -5.90 34.16
C GLU A 718 -35.44 -6.43 34.58
N SER A 719 -36.13 -7.13 33.67
CA SER A 719 -37.47 -7.69 33.82
C SER A 719 -37.40 -9.16 34.21
N ASN A 720 -38.47 -9.70 34.79
CA ASN A 720 -38.65 -11.16 34.93
C ASN A 720 -39.08 -11.82 33.59
N LYS A 721 -38.83 -11.17 32.45
CA LYS A 721 -39.17 -11.64 31.11
C LYS A 721 -38.02 -11.41 30.14
N PHE A 722 -37.71 -12.43 29.36
CA PHE A 722 -36.69 -12.38 28.31
C PHE A 722 -37.25 -11.87 26.97
N LEU A 723 -38.54 -12.09 26.72
CA LEU A 723 -39.27 -11.76 25.49
C LEU A 723 -38.72 -12.50 24.26
N PRO A 724 -38.71 -13.85 24.25
CA PRO A 724 -38.04 -14.65 23.22
C PRO A 724 -38.50 -14.36 21.79
N ASP A 725 -39.79 -14.06 21.59
CA ASP A 725 -40.39 -13.79 20.28
C ASP A 725 -40.30 -12.31 19.84
N GLN A 726 -39.75 -11.42 20.67
CA GLN A 726 -39.61 -10.01 20.31
C GLN A 726 -38.55 -9.85 19.21
N HIS A 727 -38.85 -9.02 18.21
CA HIS A 727 -37.87 -8.66 17.18
C HIS A 727 -36.85 -7.66 17.71
N VAL A 728 -35.59 -7.83 17.27
CA VAL A 728 -34.45 -7.02 17.74
C VAL A 728 -34.25 -5.82 16.80
N SER A 729 -34.18 -4.63 17.37
CA SER A 729 -33.80 -3.39 16.66
C SER A 729 -32.29 -3.30 16.39
N ARG A 730 -31.87 -2.43 15.47
CA ARG A 730 -30.44 -2.19 15.19
C ARG A 730 -29.69 -1.68 16.43
N ALA A 731 -30.31 -0.81 17.23
CA ALA A 731 -29.77 -0.33 18.49
C ALA A 731 -29.52 -1.49 19.46
N GLU A 732 -30.54 -2.30 19.71
CA GLU A 732 -30.43 -3.47 20.60
C GLU A 732 -29.38 -4.46 20.08
N ALA A 733 -29.37 -4.77 18.78
CA ALA A 733 -28.40 -5.68 18.19
C ALA A 733 -26.97 -5.17 18.34
N ALA A 734 -26.73 -3.87 18.06
CA ALA A 734 -25.42 -3.26 18.23
C ALA A 734 -24.94 -3.40 19.68
N GLN A 735 -25.79 -3.09 20.66
CA GLN A 735 -25.47 -3.22 22.07
C GLN A 735 -25.16 -4.67 22.48
N ILE A 736 -25.92 -5.63 21.96
CA ILE A 736 -25.72 -7.06 22.24
C ILE A 736 -24.39 -7.54 21.66
N PHE A 737 -24.07 -7.19 20.40
CA PHE A 737 -22.79 -7.55 19.80
C PHE A 737 -21.61 -6.86 20.49
N TYR A 738 -21.78 -5.62 20.96
CA TYR A 738 -20.80 -4.94 21.80
C TYR A 738 -20.52 -5.73 23.08
N GLN A 739 -21.56 -6.19 23.79
CA GLN A 739 -21.38 -7.01 24.99
C GLN A 739 -20.75 -8.38 24.67
N TYR A 740 -21.17 -9.03 23.58
CA TYR A 740 -20.54 -10.26 23.10
C TYR A 740 -19.03 -10.09 22.90
N LEU A 741 -18.60 -9.00 22.26
CA LEU A 741 -17.17 -8.69 22.09
C LEU A 741 -16.45 -8.57 23.43
N THR A 742 -17.08 -7.92 24.42
CA THR A 742 -16.46 -7.75 25.75
C THR A 742 -16.28 -9.06 26.51
N VAL A 743 -17.12 -10.06 26.22
CA VAL A 743 -17.12 -11.32 26.97
C VAL A 743 -16.28 -12.40 26.28
N ARG A 744 -16.30 -12.50 24.95
CA ARG A 744 -15.67 -13.61 24.21
C ARG A 744 -14.21 -13.87 24.61
N GLY A 745 -13.46 -12.80 24.92
CA GLY A 745 -12.05 -12.86 25.30
C GLY A 745 -11.79 -13.34 26.72
N THR A 746 -12.82 -13.41 27.56
CA THR A 746 -12.69 -13.67 29.01
C THR A 746 -13.01 -15.12 29.40
N LEU A 747 -13.33 -15.97 28.42
CA LEU A 747 -14.02 -17.25 28.63
C LEU A 747 -13.12 -18.49 28.80
N ASP A 748 -11.83 -18.33 29.05
CA ASP A 748 -10.87 -19.43 29.25
C ASP A 748 -10.51 -19.74 30.72
#